data_AF-A0A849L4V2-F1
#
_entry.id   AF-A0A849L4V2-F1
#
_cell.length_a   1.000
_cell.length_b   1.000
_cell.length_c   1.000
_cell.angle_alpha   90.00
_cell.angle_beta   90.00
_cell.angle_gamma   90.00
#
_symmetry.space_group_name_H-M   'P 1'
#
loop_
_entity.id
_entity.type
_entity.pdbx_description
1 polymer ?
#
loop_
_entity_poly.entity_id
_entity_poly.type
_entity_poly.pdbx_seq_one_letter_code
_entity_poly.pdbx_strand_id
1 'polypeptide(L)'
;MKRHVFTFLAVFVLTSASTLAQAPLRIASSDNFSLLCINADACGDGKDLARPGEQVLAEMEAVTVWLTELGFPENGTLETSSDTGKEILRIDPRPAGENECPIGTTACFKIDMLGNPRIFLPLENLDDILDRPSFLAHEYLHSLQIPRQAGAVNWLREAVATAVGFAWDARRGLGVGIYPPFYNMTLDRRFFDAGDPGYGNWAYLLALGDAMGSRDSVAYLADAAFMREVELYTSAESAMTPFYDGSKVGGQTFDRFFPRFVARFNNMERRDGEYFYYTDITEQTVSFAGTDGFETREIEGSALPYAVKPLRLKLEIGPAGAQRDPKDRLLMADIEIVSGDAMEALTIVSEHAMGETQHRKSYMIDGSDPTDELGLMRVVHAPTQVGNGAEASAFRLRVRTTPVELAPPVCFQAGSPADFEPVGFDAGHTDNWRLVTDNGTAEGLTITPARAGRMEVHVEIDSPVTRQEGTLDPRRPESTRVSLGSFQVAGDDCMIRLTMGKAVLTYSTVGSYTEFLTPTGEAMYFAPADMAIYDGGWKPLPPMAKQMVLGRMMAQMPLASSTAPGEDEARGLFLSRMPHAFSRRFGWANLRRARGLDGGRTERTPAACPDGASGCTTTTFSMDGNAVPVVFDAQNRPVAATFASETIRFDYGNWNIRRPPGW
;
A
#
# COMPACT_ATOMS: atom_id res chain seq x y z
N MET A 1 -78.47 34.95 72.29
CA MET A 1 -77.40 35.96 72.51
C MET A 1 -76.15 35.28 73.04
N LYS A 2 -75.25 34.85 72.14
CA LYS A 2 -73.85 34.51 72.44
C LYS A 2 -73.04 34.83 71.18
N ARG A 3 -72.07 35.73 71.29
CA ARG A 3 -71.13 36.12 70.21
C ARG A 3 -69.95 35.16 70.22
N HIS A 4 -69.60 34.64 69.04
CA HIS A 4 -68.38 33.87 68.82
C HIS A 4 -67.26 34.78 68.29
N VAL A 5 -66.15 34.68 69.01
CA VAL A 5 -64.73 34.72 68.61
C VAL A 5 -64.47 34.74 67.10
N PHE A 6 -63.67 35.71 66.64
CA PHE A 6 -62.77 35.53 65.50
C PHE A 6 -61.40 36.14 65.82
N THR A 7 -60.39 35.30 65.66
CA THR A 7 -58.96 35.54 65.86
C THR A 7 -58.40 36.35 64.69
N PHE A 8 -57.72 37.47 64.98
CA PHE A 8 -56.86 38.17 64.01
C PHE A 8 -55.45 37.55 64.07
N LEU A 9 -55.00 36.93 62.98
CA LEU A 9 -53.60 36.56 62.77
C LEU A 9 -53.06 37.43 61.64
N ALA A 10 -51.94 38.09 61.91
CA ALA A 10 -51.24 38.97 60.98
C ALA A 10 -50.66 38.19 59.79
N VAL A 11 -50.85 38.72 58.58
CA VAL A 11 -50.08 38.33 57.39
C VAL A 11 -49.17 39.50 57.04
N PHE A 12 -47.86 39.27 57.18
CA PHE A 12 -46.81 40.13 56.65
C PHE A 12 -46.87 40.10 55.12
N VAL A 13 -47.04 41.27 54.51
CA VAL A 13 -46.84 41.46 53.07
C VAL A 13 -45.34 41.57 52.82
N LEU A 14 -44.72 40.45 52.43
CA LEU A 14 -43.43 40.44 51.75
C LEU A 14 -43.70 40.83 50.29
N THR A 15 -43.44 42.08 49.94
CA THR A 15 -43.26 42.49 48.55
C THR A 15 -41.94 41.90 48.05
N SER A 16 -42.00 40.71 47.46
CA SER A 16 -40.94 40.18 46.63
C SER A 16 -40.77 41.10 45.43
N ALA A 17 -39.67 41.84 45.38
CA ALA A 17 -39.25 42.52 44.16
C ALA A 17 -38.93 41.46 43.12
N SER A 18 -39.85 41.25 42.18
CA SER A 18 -39.57 40.53 40.94
C SER A 18 -38.51 41.34 40.19
N THR A 19 -37.26 40.88 40.18
CA THR A 19 -36.25 41.33 39.24
C THR A 19 -36.82 41.13 37.83
N LEU A 20 -37.21 42.23 37.17
CA LEU A 20 -37.41 42.26 35.73
C LEU A 20 -36.13 41.71 35.10
N ALA A 21 -36.21 40.57 34.42
CA ALA A 21 -35.11 40.09 33.60
C ALA A 21 -34.79 41.21 32.60
N GLN A 22 -33.61 41.84 32.75
CA GLN A 22 -33.16 42.86 31.81
C GLN A 22 -33.10 42.24 30.41
N ALA A 23 -33.55 43.01 29.41
CA ALA A 23 -33.44 42.59 28.03
C ALA A 23 -31.95 42.37 27.68
N PRO A 24 -31.60 41.34 26.89
CA PRO A 24 -30.23 41.10 26.49
C PRO A 24 -29.63 42.32 25.78
N LEU A 25 -28.37 42.64 26.12
CA LEU A 25 -27.67 43.80 25.57
C LEU A 25 -27.20 43.48 24.14
N ARG A 26 -27.57 44.33 23.16
CA ARG A 26 -27.03 44.21 21.80
C ARG A 26 -25.59 44.71 21.78
N ILE A 27 -24.67 43.85 21.34
CA ILE A 27 -23.24 44.15 21.23
C ILE A 27 -22.91 44.64 19.81
N ALA A 28 -23.35 43.90 18.80
CA ALA A 28 -23.10 44.22 17.38
C ALA A 28 -24.26 43.73 16.49
N SER A 29 -24.31 44.21 15.24
CA SER A 29 -25.25 43.70 14.22
C SER A 29 -24.64 43.84 12.83
N SER A 30 -24.84 42.83 11.98
CA SER A 30 -24.50 42.80 10.55
C SER A 30 -25.79 42.71 9.72
N ASP A 31 -25.72 42.41 8.42
CA ASP A 31 -26.90 42.32 7.57
C ASP A 31 -27.85 41.19 8.01
N ASN A 32 -27.32 40.00 8.26
CA ASN A 32 -28.09 38.80 8.59
C ASN A 32 -28.05 38.42 10.08
N PHE A 33 -27.09 38.96 10.85
CA PHE A 33 -26.88 38.53 12.24
C PHE A 33 -26.96 39.66 13.28
N SER A 34 -27.29 39.27 14.51
CA SER A 34 -27.20 40.11 15.71
C SER A 34 -26.44 39.38 16.81
N LEU A 35 -25.48 40.06 17.44
CA LEU A 35 -24.74 39.53 18.58
C LEU A 35 -25.28 40.16 19.87
N LEU A 36 -25.79 39.31 20.76
CA LEU A 36 -26.41 39.73 22.01
C LEU A 36 -25.65 39.16 23.21
N CYS A 37 -25.47 39.94 24.27
CA CYS A 37 -25.01 39.41 25.56
C CYS A 37 -26.22 38.98 26.41
N ILE A 38 -26.15 37.77 26.96
CA ILE A 38 -27.25 37.16 27.75
C ILE A 38 -27.47 37.91 29.07
N ASN A 39 -26.41 38.48 29.65
CA ASN A 39 -26.48 39.25 30.88
C ASN A 39 -25.80 40.62 30.69
N ALA A 40 -26.61 41.66 30.55
CA ALA A 40 -26.15 43.03 30.32
C ALA A 40 -25.19 43.53 31.41
N ASP A 41 -25.47 43.24 32.69
CA ASP A 41 -24.63 43.68 33.82
C ASP A 41 -23.22 43.06 33.76
N ALA A 42 -23.09 41.85 33.21
CA ALA A 42 -21.81 41.16 33.11
C ALA A 42 -21.00 41.53 31.84
N CYS A 43 -21.65 42.08 30.81
CA CYS A 43 -20.99 42.60 29.60
C CYS A 43 -20.74 44.11 29.63
N GLY A 44 -21.06 44.78 30.75
CA GLY A 44 -20.89 46.22 30.91
C GLY A 44 -21.76 47.03 29.94
N ASP A 45 -21.24 48.15 29.45
CA ASP A 45 -21.94 48.98 28.44
C ASP A 45 -21.74 48.48 26.99
N GLY A 46 -21.07 47.34 26.82
CA GLY A 46 -20.85 46.67 25.54
C GLY A 46 -19.82 47.32 24.62
N LYS A 47 -19.24 48.47 24.97
CA LYS A 47 -18.32 49.20 24.08
C LYS A 47 -17.04 48.43 23.79
N ASP A 48 -16.48 47.77 24.80
CA ASP A 48 -15.24 47.01 24.65
C ASP A 48 -15.44 45.73 23.82
N LEU A 49 -16.70 45.26 23.71
CA LEU A 49 -17.08 44.08 22.94
C LEU A 49 -17.59 44.41 21.53
N ALA A 50 -17.85 45.68 21.23
CA ALA A 50 -18.41 46.08 19.94
C ALA A 50 -17.48 45.70 18.77
N ARG A 51 -16.19 46.03 18.86
CA ARG A 51 -15.22 45.72 17.78
C ARG A 51 -14.98 44.21 17.61
N PRO A 52 -14.67 43.42 18.66
CA PRO A 52 -14.60 41.96 18.52
C PRO A 52 -15.91 41.35 18.02
N GLY A 53 -17.04 41.87 18.48
CA GLY A 53 -18.37 41.45 18.04
C GLY A 53 -18.63 41.71 16.55
N GLU A 54 -18.26 42.88 16.04
CA GLU A 54 -18.32 43.19 14.60
C GLU A 54 -17.45 42.24 13.77
N GLN A 55 -16.27 41.86 14.27
CA GLN A 55 -15.38 40.90 13.60
C GLN A 55 -15.98 39.49 13.57
N VAL A 56 -16.56 39.02 14.68
CA VAL A 56 -17.27 37.74 14.74
C VAL A 56 -18.44 37.72 13.76
N LEU A 57 -19.24 38.79 13.71
CA LEU A 57 -20.35 38.88 12.77
C LEU A 57 -19.88 38.93 11.32
N ALA A 58 -18.79 39.66 11.01
CA ALA A 58 -18.22 39.67 9.67
C ALA A 58 -17.75 38.27 9.23
N GLU A 59 -17.17 37.49 10.15
CA GLU A 59 -16.78 36.10 9.88
C GLU A 59 -18.01 35.21 9.65
N MET A 60 -19.09 35.37 10.42
CA MET A 60 -20.37 34.67 10.19
C MET A 60 -20.95 34.95 8.81
N GLU A 61 -20.97 36.22 8.38
CA GLU A 61 -21.44 36.56 7.03
C GLU A 61 -20.58 35.86 5.96
N ALA A 62 -19.26 35.83 6.14
CA ALA A 62 -18.35 35.18 5.21
C ALA A 62 -18.56 33.65 5.16
N VAL A 63 -18.78 33.00 6.32
CA VAL A 63 -19.12 31.59 6.42
C VAL A 63 -20.44 31.30 5.71
N THR A 64 -21.48 32.10 5.95
CA THR A 64 -22.80 31.93 5.31
C THR A 64 -22.69 32.01 3.79
N VAL A 65 -22.03 33.05 3.26
CA VAL A 65 -21.82 33.20 1.81
C VAL A 65 -21.09 31.98 1.24
N TRP A 66 -20.04 31.52 1.90
CA TRP A 66 -19.26 30.35 1.45
C TRP A 66 -20.07 29.05 1.46
N LEU A 67 -20.82 28.78 2.53
CA LEU A 67 -21.69 27.61 2.61
C LEU A 67 -22.78 27.63 1.54
N THR A 68 -23.40 28.79 1.30
CA THR A 68 -24.37 28.98 0.21
C THR A 68 -23.74 28.72 -1.15
N GLU A 69 -22.55 29.27 -1.41
CA GLU A 69 -21.82 29.00 -2.65
C GLU A 69 -21.62 27.50 -2.84
N LEU A 70 -21.30 26.76 -1.77
CA LEU A 70 -21.05 25.30 -1.77
C LEU A 70 -22.34 24.47 -1.93
N GLY A 71 -23.50 25.11 -1.89
CA GLY A 71 -24.80 24.47 -2.05
C GLY A 71 -25.41 23.97 -0.75
N PHE A 72 -24.86 24.34 0.41
CA PHE A 72 -25.50 24.06 1.70
C PHE A 72 -26.81 24.85 1.84
N PRO A 73 -27.76 24.37 2.67
CA PRO A 73 -29.02 25.06 2.92
C PRO A 73 -28.83 26.53 3.35
N GLU A 74 -29.59 27.44 2.74
CA GLU A 74 -29.55 28.88 3.07
C GLU A 74 -30.35 29.24 4.33
N ASN A 75 -31.38 28.44 4.68
CA ASN A 75 -32.23 28.71 5.83
C ASN A 75 -31.83 27.80 6.99
N GLY A 76 -31.24 28.40 8.02
CA GLY A 76 -30.98 27.76 9.30
C GLY A 76 -32.21 27.67 10.18
N THR A 77 -32.02 27.01 11.31
CA THR A 77 -33.00 26.91 12.40
C THR A 77 -32.62 27.81 13.57
N LEU A 78 -31.59 28.64 13.42
CA LEU A 78 -31.08 29.51 14.47
C LEU A 78 -32.16 30.50 14.93
N GLU A 79 -32.14 30.82 16.22
CA GLU A 79 -33.03 31.82 16.81
C GLU A 79 -32.95 33.15 16.04
N THR A 80 -34.10 33.71 15.67
CA THR A 80 -34.20 34.98 14.95
C THR A 80 -34.81 36.09 15.81
N SER A 81 -34.38 37.33 15.57
CA SER A 81 -34.97 38.52 16.16
C SER A 81 -36.36 38.77 15.58
N SER A 82 -37.37 38.84 16.45
CA SER A 82 -38.76 39.17 16.06
C SER A 82 -38.88 40.50 15.31
N ASP A 83 -37.97 41.44 15.58
CA ASP A 83 -38.08 42.82 15.10
C ASP A 83 -37.33 43.03 13.79
N THR A 84 -36.26 42.26 13.55
CA THR A 84 -35.35 42.46 12.41
C THR A 84 -35.24 41.25 11.49
N GLY A 85 -35.74 40.08 11.90
CA GLY A 85 -35.58 38.82 11.17
C GLY A 85 -34.15 38.26 11.20
N LYS A 86 -33.18 38.97 11.79
CA LYS A 86 -31.77 38.55 11.85
C LYS A 86 -31.58 37.37 12.79
N GLU A 87 -30.70 36.45 12.44
CA GLU A 87 -30.29 35.35 13.31
C GLU A 87 -29.45 35.87 14.49
N ILE A 88 -29.53 35.17 15.63
CA ILE A 88 -28.98 35.62 16.91
C ILE A 88 -27.84 34.72 17.36
N LEU A 89 -26.69 35.35 17.63
CA LEU A 89 -25.56 34.77 18.35
C LEU A 89 -25.54 35.34 19.77
N ARG A 90 -25.16 34.53 20.76
CA ARG A 90 -25.24 34.91 22.17
C ARG A 90 -23.88 34.84 22.88
N ILE A 91 -23.43 35.96 23.43
CA ILE A 91 -22.28 35.97 24.36
C ILE A 91 -22.76 35.47 25.73
N ASP A 92 -22.11 34.41 26.24
CA ASP A 92 -22.23 33.96 27.62
C ASP A 92 -21.07 34.52 28.44
N PRO A 93 -21.32 35.47 29.36
CA PRO A 93 -20.26 36.11 30.14
C PRO A 93 -19.64 35.21 31.23
N ARG A 94 -20.15 33.98 31.39
CA ARG A 94 -19.66 33.05 32.40
C ARG A 94 -18.65 32.07 31.76
N PRO A 95 -17.66 31.57 32.53
CA PRO A 95 -16.67 30.63 32.01
C PRO A 95 -17.28 29.37 31.40
N ALA A 96 -16.59 28.81 30.42
CA ALA A 96 -16.92 27.53 29.81
C ALA A 96 -16.98 26.43 30.89
N GLY A 97 -18.05 25.66 30.92
CA GLY A 97 -18.26 24.58 31.88
C GLY A 97 -18.95 24.96 33.19
N GLU A 98 -19.12 26.24 33.46
CA GLU A 98 -19.99 26.70 34.53
C GLU A 98 -21.44 26.87 34.04
N ASN A 99 -21.69 26.94 32.71
CA ASN A 99 -23.00 27.26 32.13
C ASN A 99 -23.32 26.65 30.73
N GLU A 100 -23.68 27.47 29.74
CA GLU A 100 -24.30 27.00 28.49
C GLU A 100 -23.32 26.30 27.55
N CYS A 101 -22.02 26.48 27.68
CA CYS A 101 -21.05 25.66 26.93
C CYS A 101 -20.28 24.70 27.86
N PRO A 102 -19.92 23.48 27.39
CA PRO A 102 -19.06 22.57 28.14
C PRO A 102 -17.69 23.19 28.48
N ILE A 103 -16.97 22.61 29.46
CA ILE A 103 -15.61 23.07 29.81
C ILE A 103 -14.71 23.01 28.56
N GLY A 104 -13.99 24.11 28.27
CA GLY A 104 -12.94 24.15 27.24
C GLY A 104 -13.41 24.30 25.79
N THR A 105 -14.68 24.64 25.53
CA THR A 105 -15.19 24.87 24.16
C THR A 105 -15.13 26.35 23.76
N THR A 106 -14.70 26.64 22.54
CA THR A 106 -14.60 28.00 21.98
C THR A 106 -15.95 28.59 21.57
N ALA A 107 -16.88 27.76 21.12
CA ALA A 107 -18.29 28.08 20.86
C ALA A 107 -19.12 26.82 21.12
N CYS A 108 -20.45 26.94 21.23
CA CYS A 108 -21.32 25.77 21.28
C CYS A 108 -22.73 26.02 20.73
N PHE A 109 -23.24 25.05 19.98
CA PHE A 109 -24.62 24.98 19.54
C PHE A 109 -25.46 24.22 20.56
N LYS A 110 -26.63 24.77 20.89
CA LYS A 110 -27.59 24.15 21.78
C LYS A 110 -29.01 24.38 21.32
N ILE A 111 -29.84 23.39 21.61
CA ILE A 111 -31.29 23.50 21.48
C ILE A 111 -31.85 23.64 22.89
N ASP A 112 -32.47 24.78 23.16
CA ASP A 112 -33.05 25.10 24.47
C ASP A 112 -34.24 24.17 24.83
N MET A 113 -34.77 24.31 26.05
CA MET A 113 -35.90 23.50 26.51
C MET A 113 -37.19 23.69 25.69
N LEU A 114 -37.29 24.76 24.92
CA LEU A 114 -38.43 25.08 24.05
C LEU A 114 -38.18 24.63 22.60
N GLY A 115 -37.04 23.99 22.33
CA GLY A 115 -36.69 23.52 20.99
C GLY A 115 -36.03 24.58 20.12
N ASN A 116 -35.64 25.74 20.65
CA ASN A 116 -35.01 26.80 19.88
C ASN A 116 -33.48 26.58 19.78
N PRO A 117 -32.94 26.47 18.57
CA PRO A 117 -31.51 26.39 18.31
C PRO A 117 -30.81 27.73 18.57
N ARG A 118 -29.67 27.68 19.25
CA ARG A 118 -28.86 28.83 19.66
C ARG A 118 -27.38 28.51 19.54
N ILE A 119 -26.59 29.53 19.21
CA ILE A 119 -25.14 29.48 19.29
C ILE A 119 -24.68 30.40 20.42
N PHE A 120 -23.87 29.84 21.31
CA PHE A 120 -23.31 30.51 22.46
C PHE A 120 -21.80 30.69 22.29
N LEU A 121 -21.32 31.89 22.62
CA LEU A 121 -19.92 32.28 22.56
C LEU A 121 -19.48 32.65 24.00
N PRO A 122 -18.67 31.82 24.68
CA PRO A 122 -18.10 32.18 25.97
C PRO A 122 -17.28 33.46 25.84
N LEU A 123 -17.55 34.44 26.71
CA LEU A 123 -16.89 35.76 26.67
C LEU A 123 -15.37 35.65 26.78
N GLU A 124 -14.88 34.71 27.58
CA GLU A 124 -13.44 34.46 27.76
C GLU A 124 -12.75 33.92 26.50
N ASN A 125 -13.51 33.34 25.55
CA ASN A 125 -12.97 32.72 24.32
C ASN A 125 -13.29 33.56 23.07
N LEU A 126 -13.78 34.80 23.23
CA LEU A 126 -14.21 35.63 22.09
C LEU A 126 -13.04 35.95 21.13
N ASP A 127 -11.83 36.15 21.67
CA ASP A 127 -10.62 36.35 20.88
C ASP A 127 -10.18 35.05 20.18
N ASP A 128 -10.30 33.89 20.84
CA ASP A 128 -9.97 32.57 20.27
C ASP A 128 -10.83 32.22 19.05
N ILE A 129 -12.08 32.69 19.00
CA ILE A 129 -12.97 32.54 17.84
C ILE A 129 -12.39 33.26 16.62
N LEU A 130 -11.77 34.42 16.82
CA LEU A 130 -11.18 35.20 15.73
C LEU A 130 -9.87 34.59 15.23
N ASP A 131 -9.13 33.94 16.12
CA ASP A 131 -7.89 33.22 15.78
C ASP A 131 -8.17 31.84 15.15
N ARG A 132 -9.32 31.21 15.47
CA ARG A 132 -9.75 29.90 14.94
C ARG A 132 -11.24 29.92 14.55
N PRO A 133 -11.58 30.51 13.39
CA PRO A 133 -12.97 30.65 12.96
C PRO A 133 -13.64 29.32 12.58
N SER A 134 -12.89 28.21 12.48
CA SER A 134 -13.44 26.86 12.32
C SER A 134 -14.53 26.50 13.31
N PHE A 135 -14.40 26.88 14.58
CA PHE A 135 -15.43 26.61 15.60
C PHE A 135 -16.74 27.30 15.25
N LEU A 136 -16.67 28.53 14.74
CA LEU A 136 -17.85 29.30 14.37
C LEU A 136 -18.57 28.68 13.16
N ALA A 137 -17.81 28.24 12.15
CA ALA A 137 -18.35 27.53 11.00
C ALA A 137 -18.94 26.16 11.37
N HIS A 138 -18.31 25.43 12.29
CA HIS A 138 -18.80 24.16 12.85
C HIS A 138 -20.15 24.35 13.55
N GLU A 139 -20.24 25.27 14.51
CA GLU A 139 -21.49 25.50 15.25
C GLU A 139 -22.60 26.06 14.37
N TYR A 140 -22.25 26.90 13.39
CA TYR A 140 -23.23 27.40 12.43
C TYR A 140 -23.79 26.29 11.55
N LEU A 141 -22.97 25.32 11.12
CA LEU A 141 -23.46 24.20 10.33
C LEU A 141 -24.52 23.37 11.08
N HIS A 142 -24.39 23.22 12.40
CA HIS A 142 -25.42 22.56 13.20
C HIS A 142 -26.78 23.25 13.14
N SER A 143 -26.82 24.57 12.94
CA SER A 143 -28.09 25.29 12.73
C SER A 143 -28.74 25.01 11.37
N LEU A 144 -27.95 24.63 10.37
CA LEU A 144 -28.42 24.24 9.03
C LEU A 144 -28.85 22.77 8.95
N GLN A 145 -28.47 21.97 9.94
CA GLN A 145 -28.91 20.58 10.11
C GLN A 145 -30.24 20.51 10.88
N ILE A 146 -31.09 19.53 10.58
CA ILE A 146 -32.42 19.44 11.21
C ILE A 146 -32.27 19.15 12.74
N PRO A 147 -32.98 19.89 13.62
CA PRO A 147 -32.85 19.73 15.07
C PRO A 147 -33.52 18.46 15.63
N ARG A 148 -32.69 17.54 16.17
CA ARG A 148 -33.04 16.53 17.21
C ARG A 148 -34.26 15.63 16.96
N GLN A 149 -34.11 14.55 16.17
CA GLN A 149 -34.92 13.33 16.40
C GLN A 149 -34.16 11.99 16.41
N ALA A 150 -32.92 11.89 15.90
CA ALA A 150 -32.20 10.61 15.84
C ALA A 150 -30.83 10.66 16.57
N GLY A 151 -30.80 10.33 17.86
CA GLY A 151 -29.55 10.28 18.64
C GLY A 151 -28.51 9.28 18.11
N ALA A 152 -28.94 8.30 17.31
CA ALA A 152 -28.07 7.28 16.72
C ALA A 152 -27.18 7.81 15.57
N VAL A 153 -27.46 8.99 15.01
CA VAL A 153 -26.76 9.53 13.83
C VAL A 153 -25.98 10.80 14.11
N ASN A 154 -25.88 11.19 15.39
CA ASN A 154 -25.11 12.35 15.83
C ASN A 154 -23.65 12.28 15.35
N TRP A 155 -23.08 11.07 15.27
CA TRP A 155 -21.72 10.84 14.76
C TRP A 155 -21.49 11.47 13.38
N LEU A 156 -22.45 11.33 12.46
CA LEU A 156 -22.31 11.85 11.10
C LEU A 156 -22.45 13.37 11.09
N ARG A 157 -23.36 13.91 11.90
CA ARG A 157 -23.61 15.35 12.01
C ARG A 157 -22.39 16.10 12.52
N GLU A 158 -21.77 15.61 13.59
CA GLU A 158 -20.55 16.16 14.16
C GLU A 158 -19.36 16.00 13.21
N ALA A 159 -19.23 14.84 12.54
CA ALA A 159 -18.17 14.63 11.56
C ALA A 159 -18.27 15.64 10.40
N VAL A 160 -19.48 15.88 9.89
CA VAL A 160 -19.73 16.85 8.81
C VAL A 160 -19.48 18.29 9.27
N ALA A 161 -19.98 18.68 10.45
CA ALA A 161 -19.73 20.01 11.02
C ALA A 161 -18.24 20.25 11.27
N THR A 162 -17.54 19.25 11.77
CA THR A 162 -16.10 19.31 12.01
C THR A 162 -15.33 19.42 10.70
N ALA A 163 -15.68 18.63 9.68
CA ALA A 163 -15.06 18.72 8.35
C ALA A 163 -15.22 20.11 7.75
N VAL A 164 -16.42 20.69 7.81
CA VAL A 164 -16.70 22.05 7.34
C VAL A 164 -15.90 23.10 8.11
N GLY A 165 -15.83 23.00 9.45
CA GLY A 165 -15.01 23.88 10.26
C GLY A 165 -13.54 23.86 9.82
N PHE A 166 -12.95 22.68 9.67
CA PHE A 166 -11.56 22.55 9.21
C PHE A 166 -11.33 23.01 7.77
N ALA A 167 -12.29 22.78 6.87
CA ALA A 167 -12.23 23.32 5.50
C ALA A 167 -12.29 24.85 5.47
N TRP A 168 -13.02 25.47 6.42
CA TRP A 168 -13.04 26.92 6.56
C TRP A 168 -11.68 27.47 6.99
N ASP A 169 -11.04 26.88 8.00
CA ASP A 169 -9.67 27.26 8.40
C ASP A 169 -8.71 27.18 7.21
N ALA A 170 -8.78 26.08 6.42
CA ALA A 170 -8.02 25.89 5.18
C ALA A 170 -8.05 27.13 4.28
N ARG A 171 -9.28 27.59 4.05
CA ARG A 171 -9.61 28.67 3.13
C ARG A 171 -9.08 30.01 3.64
N ARG A 172 -8.96 30.18 4.96
CA ARG A 172 -8.35 31.36 5.59
C ARG A 172 -6.82 31.31 5.61
N GLY A 173 -6.21 30.27 5.04
CA GLY A 173 -4.76 30.07 5.07
C GLY A 173 -4.26 29.60 6.45
N LEU A 174 -5.18 29.31 7.36
CA LEU A 174 -4.91 28.62 8.61
C LEU A 174 -4.84 27.15 8.20
N GLY A 175 -3.63 26.60 8.09
CA GLY A 175 -3.43 25.26 7.55
C GLY A 175 -4.44 24.29 8.12
N VAL A 176 -5.11 23.51 7.26
CA VAL A 176 -5.94 22.42 7.74
C VAL A 176 -4.98 21.55 8.51
N GLY A 177 -5.19 21.42 9.81
CA GLY A 177 -4.49 20.43 10.61
C GLY A 177 -4.90 19.03 10.20
N ILE A 178 -4.90 18.68 8.90
CA ILE A 178 -4.93 17.30 8.44
C ILE A 178 -3.68 16.57 8.97
N TYR A 179 -2.68 17.31 9.49
CA TYR A 179 -1.41 16.81 10.02
C TYR A 179 -0.86 17.86 11.02
N PRO A 180 -0.52 17.62 12.32
CA PRO A 180 -0.34 16.40 13.14
C PRO A 180 -1.16 16.43 14.47
N PRO A 181 -0.82 15.62 15.49
CA PRO A 181 -1.68 14.69 16.25
C PRO A 181 -3.22 14.70 16.11
N PHE A 182 -3.83 13.57 15.69
CA PHE A 182 -5.28 13.38 15.77
C PHE A 182 -5.68 12.62 17.01
N TYR A 183 -5.72 13.32 18.14
CA TYR A 183 -5.96 12.74 19.46
C TYR A 183 -7.25 11.92 19.61
N ASN A 184 -8.23 12.08 18.71
CA ASN A 184 -9.52 11.41 18.79
C ASN A 184 -9.71 10.33 17.72
N MET A 185 -8.87 10.26 16.69
CA MET A 185 -9.08 9.30 15.59
C MET A 185 -8.66 7.89 16.02
N THR A 186 -9.63 6.97 16.00
CA THR A 186 -9.44 5.58 16.42
C THR A 186 -9.88 4.64 15.29
N LEU A 187 -8.92 4.05 14.58
CA LEU A 187 -9.21 3.24 13.38
C LEU A 187 -9.54 1.78 13.70
N ASP A 188 -9.23 1.29 14.90
CA ASP A 188 -9.54 -0.07 15.36
C ASP A 188 -10.92 -0.23 16.00
N ARG A 189 -11.66 0.87 16.11
CA ARG A 189 -13.09 0.88 16.47
C ARG A 189 -13.92 1.03 15.21
N ARG A 190 -15.21 0.71 15.32
CA ARG A 190 -16.15 0.93 14.22
C ARG A 190 -16.16 2.42 13.86
N PHE A 191 -16.22 2.71 12.58
CA PHE A 191 -16.22 4.08 12.06
C PHE A 191 -17.23 4.99 12.77
N PHE A 192 -18.39 4.47 13.18
CA PHE A 192 -19.46 5.19 13.87
C PHE A 192 -19.56 4.89 15.38
N ASP A 193 -18.49 4.42 16.02
CA ASP A 193 -18.53 3.97 17.43
C ASP A 193 -18.92 5.10 18.40
N ALA A 194 -19.77 4.78 19.38
CA ALA A 194 -20.42 5.76 20.26
C ALA A 194 -19.46 6.45 21.26
N GLY A 195 -18.22 5.96 21.38
CA GLY A 195 -17.18 6.58 22.22
C GLY A 195 -16.60 7.86 21.63
N ASP A 196 -16.79 8.10 20.33
CA ASP A 196 -16.44 9.34 19.64
C ASP A 196 -17.72 9.94 19.02
N PRO A 197 -18.12 11.16 19.41
CA PRO A 197 -19.27 11.85 18.83
C PRO A 197 -19.16 12.12 17.33
N GLY A 198 -18.07 11.77 16.64
CA GLY A 198 -17.84 11.98 15.19
C GLY A 198 -16.59 12.80 14.87
N TYR A 199 -15.90 13.30 15.89
CA TYR A 199 -14.73 14.17 15.77
C TYR A 199 -13.47 13.45 15.25
N GLY A 200 -13.44 12.12 15.24
CA GLY A 200 -12.36 11.34 14.63
C GLY A 200 -12.54 11.09 13.13
N ASN A 201 -13.74 11.33 12.58
CA ASN A 201 -14.10 10.88 11.22
C ASN A 201 -14.07 11.98 10.16
N TRP A 202 -14.02 13.25 10.54
CA TRP A 202 -14.00 14.36 9.57
C TRP A 202 -12.82 14.29 8.60
N ALA A 203 -11.67 13.75 9.04
CA ALA A 203 -10.49 13.61 8.19
C ALA A 203 -10.76 12.65 7.02
N TYR A 204 -11.58 11.61 7.24
CA TYR A 204 -12.07 10.75 6.16
C TYR A 204 -12.94 11.53 5.18
N LEU A 205 -13.83 12.40 5.67
CA LEU A 205 -14.71 13.19 4.81
C LEU A 205 -13.93 14.16 3.92
N LEU A 206 -12.95 14.88 4.48
CA LEU A 206 -12.08 15.75 3.69
C LEU A 206 -11.26 14.97 2.67
N ALA A 207 -10.63 13.86 3.08
CA ALA A 207 -9.84 13.01 2.19
C ALA A 207 -10.68 12.44 1.04
N LEU A 208 -11.93 12.06 1.32
CA LEU A 208 -12.89 11.59 0.32
C LEU A 208 -13.25 12.71 -0.64
N GLY A 209 -13.58 13.90 -0.12
CA GLY A 209 -13.86 15.09 -0.93
C GLY A 209 -12.70 15.46 -1.85
N ASP A 210 -11.46 15.43 -1.36
CA ASP A 210 -10.25 15.64 -2.16
C ASP A 210 -10.15 14.61 -3.31
N ALA A 211 -10.33 13.33 -2.98
CA ALA A 211 -10.25 12.24 -3.96
C ALA A 211 -11.34 12.33 -5.04
N MET A 212 -12.47 12.96 -4.72
CA MET A 212 -13.58 13.22 -5.66
C MET A 212 -13.42 14.53 -6.45
N GLY A 213 -12.45 15.38 -6.10
CA GLY A 213 -12.36 16.74 -6.62
C GLY A 213 -13.50 17.65 -6.17
N SER A 214 -14.06 17.40 -4.98
CA SER A 214 -15.08 18.24 -4.36
C SER A 214 -14.51 19.62 -4.02
N ARG A 215 -15.27 20.68 -4.28
CA ARG A 215 -14.80 22.05 -3.99
C ARG A 215 -14.61 22.22 -2.48
N ASP A 216 -13.44 22.77 -2.12
CA ASP A 216 -12.96 22.91 -0.74
C ASP A 216 -13.08 21.61 0.07
N SER A 217 -13.05 20.46 -0.61
CA SER A 217 -13.15 19.10 -0.04
C SER A 217 -14.47 18.79 0.69
N VAL A 218 -15.42 19.73 0.80
CA VAL A 218 -16.66 19.57 1.58
C VAL A 218 -17.94 19.84 0.79
N ALA A 219 -17.88 20.38 -0.43
CA ALA A 219 -19.10 20.71 -1.19
C ALA A 219 -20.06 19.51 -1.36
N TYR A 220 -19.53 18.30 -1.48
CA TYR A 220 -20.34 17.09 -1.64
C TYR A 220 -21.20 16.77 -0.39
N LEU A 221 -20.80 17.25 0.79
CA LEU A 221 -21.53 17.09 2.04
C LEU A 221 -22.79 17.96 2.10
N ALA A 222 -22.96 18.91 1.18
CA ALA A 222 -24.18 19.70 1.06
C ALA A 222 -25.38 18.88 0.57
N ASP A 223 -25.14 17.69 0.01
CA ASP A 223 -26.19 16.79 -0.46
C ASP A 223 -27.20 16.45 0.65
N ALA A 224 -28.47 16.34 0.28
CA ALA A 224 -29.55 16.05 1.21
C ALA A 224 -29.30 14.76 2.02
N ALA A 225 -28.63 13.76 1.44
CA ALA A 225 -28.27 12.51 2.11
C ALA A 225 -27.41 12.72 3.38
N PHE A 226 -26.52 13.70 3.36
CA PHE A 226 -25.64 14.02 4.50
C PHE A 226 -26.25 15.08 5.45
N MET A 227 -27.08 15.98 4.93
CA MET A 227 -27.61 17.11 5.71
C MET A 227 -29.01 16.91 6.28
N ARG A 228 -29.97 16.43 5.45
CA ARG A 228 -31.41 16.46 5.76
C ARG A 228 -32.02 15.08 5.92
N GLU A 229 -31.70 14.18 5.00
CA GLU A 229 -32.16 12.79 5.02
C GLU A 229 -31.45 11.95 6.10
N VAL A 230 -30.46 12.53 6.78
CA VAL A 230 -29.77 11.90 7.91
C VAL A 230 -30.73 11.44 9.02
N GLU A 231 -31.87 12.12 9.19
CA GLU A 231 -32.91 11.74 10.16
C GLU A 231 -33.70 10.48 9.76
N LEU A 232 -33.66 10.10 8.47
CA LEU A 232 -34.28 8.85 8.00
C LEU A 232 -33.50 7.61 8.45
N TYR A 233 -32.24 7.80 8.86
CA TYR A 233 -31.39 6.74 9.37
C TYR A 233 -31.76 6.41 10.82
N THR A 234 -32.20 5.18 11.04
CA THR A 234 -32.72 4.71 12.34
C THR A 234 -31.62 4.12 13.23
N SER A 235 -30.39 3.99 12.71
CA SER A 235 -29.21 3.47 13.42
C SER A 235 -27.93 4.17 12.95
N ALA A 236 -26.89 4.13 13.80
CA ALA A 236 -25.55 4.63 13.45
C ALA A 236 -25.00 4.00 12.18
N GLU A 237 -25.23 2.69 11.99
CA GLU A 237 -24.81 1.95 10.80
C GLU A 237 -25.60 2.36 9.55
N SER A 238 -26.92 2.59 9.67
CA SER A 238 -27.72 3.04 8.52
C SER A 238 -27.28 4.42 7.99
N ALA A 239 -26.67 5.26 8.83
CA ALA A 239 -26.07 6.51 8.40
C ALA A 239 -24.80 6.33 7.55
N MET A 240 -24.31 5.09 7.37
CA MET A 240 -23.27 4.78 6.38
C MET A 240 -23.81 4.74 4.95
N THR A 241 -25.13 4.67 4.75
CA THR A 241 -25.76 4.50 3.42
C THR A 241 -25.26 5.48 2.36
N PRO A 242 -25.14 6.80 2.62
CA PRO A 242 -24.63 7.75 1.63
C PRO A 242 -23.22 7.41 1.11
N PHE A 243 -22.38 6.78 1.94
CA PHE A 243 -21.02 6.40 1.56
C PHE A 243 -20.95 5.17 0.65
N TYR A 244 -22.07 4.49 0.41
CA TYR A 244 -22.18 3.40 -0.56
C TYR A 244 -22.88 3.82 -1.85
N ASP A 245 -23.44 5.03 -1.92
CA ASP A 245 -24.00 5.58 -3.14
C ASP A 245 -22.91 6.24 -3.98
N GLY A 246 -22.43 5.52 -5.01
CA GLY A 246 -21.39 6.02 -5.90
C GLY A 246 -21.74 7.36 -6.60
N SER A 247 -23.02 7.73 -6.72
CA SER A 247 -23.40 9.04 -7.27
C SER A 247 -23.12 10.18 -6.28
N LYS A 248 -23.19 9.90 -4.98
CA LYS A 248 -22.95 10.86 -3.89
C LYS A 248 -21.48 11.01 -3.56
N VAL A 249 -20.73 9.91 -3.67
CA VAL A 249 -19.30 9.87 -3.33
C VAL A 249 -18.38 9.68 -4.54
N GLY A 250 -18.82 10.09 -5.75
CA GLY A 250 -17.97 10.12 -6.93
C GLY A 250 -17.34 8.76 -7.30
N GLY A 251 -18.04 7.66 -7.04
CA GLY A 251 -17.59 6.28 -7.24
C GLY A 251 -16.59 5.76 -6.19
N GLN A 252 -16.21 6.58 -5.21
CA GLN A 252 -15.33 6.26 -4.09
C GLN A 252 -16.13 5.73 -2.89
N THR A 253 -16.87 4.64 -3.09
CA THR A 253 -17.66 4.01 -2.03
C THR A 253 -16.79 3.59 -0.84
N PHE A 254 -17.39 3.47 0.35
CA PHE A 254 -16.66 3.21 1.59
C PHE A 254 -15.74 1.99 1.52
N ASP A 255 -16.23 0.87 0.96
CA ASP A 255 -15.47 -0.37 0.74
C ASP A 255 -14.21 -0.17 -0.11
N ARG A 256 -14.24 0.78 -1.05
CA ARG A 256 -13.12 1.09 -1.96
C ARG A 256 -12.17 2.12 -1.39
N PHE A 257 -12.70 3.15 -0.75
CA PHE A 257 -11.90 4.29 -0.31
C PHE A 257 -11.34 4.13 1.10
N PHE A 258 -12.05 3.47 2.01
CA PHE A 258 -11.60 3.32 3.40
C PHE A 258 -10.25 2.60 3.53
N PRO A 259 -9.97 1.49 2.82
CA PRO A 259 -8.63 0.88 2.86
C PRO A 259 -7.51 1.82 2.38
N ARG A 260 -7.78 2.65 1.37
CA ARG A 260 -6.82 3.65 0.86
C ARG A 260 -6.61 4.78 1.85
N PHE A 261 -7.68 5.23 2.49
CA PHE A 261 -7.63 6.20 3.58
C PHE A 261 -6.75 5.66 4.71
N VAL A 262 -6.99 4.44 5.17
CA VAL A 262 -6.21 3.76 6.21
C VAL A 262 -4.72 3.68 5.86
N ALA A 263 -4.36 3.43 4.60
CA ALA A 263 -2.96 3.39 4.15
C ALA A 263 -2.22 4.73 4.33
N ARG A 264 -2.93 5.86 4.45
CA ARG A 264 -2.31 7.17 4.72
C ARG A 264 -1.95 7.36 6.21
N PHE A 265 -2.49 6.56 7.12
CA PHE A 265 -2.34 6.71 8.56
C PHE A 265 -1.44 5.64 9.13
N ASN A 266 -0.14 5.87 8.96
CA ASN A 266 0.84 4.84 9.22
C ASN A 266 2.01 5.25 10.11
N ASN A 267 1.99 6.49 10.61
CA ASN A 267 2.86 6.89 11.69
C ASN A 267 2.17 6.63 13.01
N MET A 268 2.94 6.36 14.05
CA MET A 268 2.44 6.18 15.40
C MET A 268 2.77 7.44 16.17
N GLU A 269 1.77 8.14 16.70
CA GLU A 269 1.99 9.39 17.42
C GLU A 269 2.21 9.13 18.91
N ARG A 270 3.28 9.66 19.49
CA ARG A 270 3.66 9.36 20.88
C ARG A 270 3.10 10.40 21.86
N ARG A 271 2.24 9.98 22.78
CA ARG A 271 1.59 10.75 23.85
C ARG A 271 1.89 10.12 25.21
N ASP A 272 2.51 10.87 26.13
CA ASP A 272 2.93 10.40 27.47
C ASP A 272 3.81 9.13 27.49
N GLY A 273 4.43 8.78 26.36
CA GLY A 273 5.19 7.55 26.17
C GLY A 273 4.46 6.45 25.39
N GLU A 274 3.18 6.62 25.05
CA GLU A 274 2.30 5.66 24.36
C GLU A 274 1.91 6.13 22.95
N TYR A 275 1.59 5.23 22.02
CA TYR A 275 1.35 5.55 20.60
C TYR A 275 -0.16 5.61 20.25
N PHE A 276 -0.68 6.62 19.53
CA PHE A 276 -2.13 6.71 19.22
C PHE A 276 -2.51 6.97 17.74
N TYR A 277 -3.03 5.91 17.12
CA TYR A 277 -4.05 5.86 16.03
C TYR A 277 -4.99 4.66 16.18
N TYR A 278 -4.63 3.79 17.12
CA TYR A 278 -5.24 2.54 17.50
C TYR A 278 -5.21 2.52 19.01
N THR A 279 -6.18 1.85 19.63
CA THR A 279 -6.16 1.65 21.08
C THR A 279 -5.04 0.68 21.44
N ASP A 280 -4.87 -0.40 20.67
CA ASP A 280 -3.82 -1.39 20.87
C ASP A 280 -3.31 -1.97 19.53
N ILE A 281 -2.01 -2.22 19.43
CA ILE A 281 -1.41 -2.94 18.28
C ILE A 281 -1.00 -4.34 18.75
N THR A 282 -1.57 -5.37 18.14
CA THR A 282 -1.20 -6.76 18.45
C THR A 282 0.15 -7.09 17.81
N GLU A 283 1.17 -7.40 18.61
CA GLU A 283 2.44 -7.93 18.09
C GLU A 283 2.34 -9.44 17.83
N GLN A 284 2.84 -9.89 16.68
CA GLN A 284 2.90 -11.29 16.28
C GLN A 284 4.29 -11.58 15.73
N THR A 285 5.00 -12.53 16.34
CA THR A 285 6.29 -13.00 15.83
C THR A 285 6.07 -14.17 14.89
N VAL A 286 6.58 -14.04 13.66
CA VAL A 286 6.62 -15.12 12.67
C VAL A 286 8.05 -15.63 12.52
N SER A 287 8.31 -16.77 13.15
CA SER A 287 9.64 -17.40 13.15
C SER A 287 9.71 -18.55 12.13
N PHE A 288 10.76 -18.53 11.33
CA PHE A 288 11.09 -19.53 10.32
C PHE A 288 12.45 -20.17 10.65
N ALA A 289 12.66 -21.45 10.34
CA ALA A 289 13.89 -22.17 10.72
C ALA A 289 15.13 -21.68 9.95
N GLY A 290 14.95 -21.12 8.75
CA GLY A 290 16.02 -20.49 7.98
C GLY A 290 15.67 -20.28 6.51
N THR A 291 16.66 -20.33 5.62
CA THR A 291 16.55 -19.96 4.20
C THR A 291 16.40 -21.15 3.22
N ASP A 292 16.40 -22.38 3.73
CA ASP A 292 16.54 -23.60 2.91
C ASP A 292 15.21 -24.24 2.49
N GLY A 293 14.11 -23.85 3.13
CA GLY A 293 12.79 -24.47 2.96
C GLY A 293 11.68 -23.45 2.78
N PHE A 294 10.54 -23.94 2.30
CA PHE A 294 9.30 -23.17 2.40
C PHE A 294 8.70 -23.45 3.78
N GLU A 295 8.25 -22.40 4.45
CA GLU A 295 7.62 -22.50 5.76
C GLU A 295 6.40 -21.59 5.81
N THR A 296 5.42 -22.00 6.60
CA THR A 296 4.14 -21.30 6.73
C THR A 296 3.79 -21.12 8.19
N ARG A 297 3.33 -19.93 8.55
CA ARG A 297 2.71 -19.60 9.83
C ARG A 297 1.31 -19.08 9.56
N GLU A 298 0.35 -19.54 10.36
CA GLU A 298 -1.02 -19.05 10.32
C GLU A 298 -1.34 -18.34 11.63
N ILE A 299 -1.94 -17.16 11.53
CA ILE A 299 -2.32 -16.29 12.64
C ILE A 299 -3.83 -16.11 12.55
N GLU A 300 -4.54 -16.43 13.63
CA GLU A 300 -5.97 -16.17 13.75
C GLU A 300 -6.21 -14.74 14.23
N GLY A 301 -7.23 -14.11 13.67
CA GLY A 301 -7.64 -12.77 14.06
C GLY A 301 -9.12 -12.55 13.84
N SER A 302 -9.61 -11.42 14.31
CA SER A 302 -10.97 -10.95 14.03
C SER A 302 -10.97 -9.45 13.79
N ALA A 303 -11.80 -9.01 12.86
CA ALA A 303 -11.95 -7.60 12.49
C ALA A 303 -13.40 -7.16 12.61
N LEU A 304 -13.63 -6.09 13.37
CA LEU A 304 -14.94 -5.44 13.44
C LEU A 304 -15.26 -4.80 12.08
N PRO A 305 -16.51 -4.87 11.61
CA PRO A 305 -16.90 -4.18 10.38
C PRO A 305 -16.75 -2.66 10.52
N TYR A 306 -16.41 -2.00 9.42
CA TYR A 306 -16.07 -0.58 9.35
C TYR A 306 -14.89 -0.19 10.26
N ALA A 307 -13.96 -1.12 10.50
CA ALA A 307 -12.81 -0.91 11.36
C ALA A 307 -11.56 -1.60 10.79
N VAL A 308 -10.46 -1.43 11.51
CA VAL A 308 -9.16 -2.02 11.19
C VAL A 308 -8.70 -2.92 12.32
N LYS A 309 -8.17 -4.11 12.00
CA LYS A 309 -7.39 -4.91 12.94
C LYS A 309 -5.90 -4.66 12.72
N PRO A 310 -5.23 -3.83 13.55
CA PRO A 310 -3.79 -3.58 13.43
C PRO A 310 -2.98 -4.74 14.03
N LEU A 311 -1.92 -5.13 13.32
CA LEU A 311 -1.01 -6.22 13.65
C LEU A 311 0.41 -5.80 13.31
N ARG A 312 1.35 -5.92 14.25
CA ARG A 312 2.78 -5.74 13.96
C ARG A 312 3.43 -7.10 13.77
N LEU A 313 3.92 -7.39 12.56
CA LEU A 313 4.53 -8.68 12.25
C LEU A 313 6.05 -8.63 12.43
N LYS A 314 6.55 -9.13 13.55
CA LYS A 314 8.00 -9.33 13.78
C LYS A 314 8.48 -10.54 13.01
N LEU A 315 9.65 -10.44 12.38
CA LEU A 315 10.22 -11.50 11.57
C LEU A 315 11.45 -12.10 12.27
N GLU A 316 11.49 -13.43 12.37
CA GLU A 316 12.68 -14.14 12.82
C GLU A 316 13.06 -15.20 11.81
N ILE A 317 14.31 -15.16 11.33
CA ILE A 317 14.89 -16.19 10.46
C ILE A 317 15.97 -16.93 11.25
N GLY A 318 15.77 -18.23 11.44
CA GLY A 318 16.71 -19.11 12.12
C GLY A 318 17.99 -19.40 11.30
N PRO A 319 18.94 -20.16 11.88
CA PRO A 319 20.27 -20.32 11.31
C PRO A 319 20.35 -21.30 10.13
N ALA A 320 19.28 -22.02 9.78
CA ALA A 320 19.33 -22.98 8.68
C ALA A 320 19.60 -22.26 7.35
N GLY A 321 20.63 -22.69 6.62
CA GLY A 321 21.02 -22.05 5.36
C GLY A 321 21.87 -20.78 5.50
N ALA A 322 22.14 -20.32 6.74
CA ALA A 322 22.99 -19.15 7.03
C ALA A 322 24.46 -19.31 6.60
N GLN A 323 24.86 -20.50 6.16
CA GLN A 323 26.18 -20.82 5.60
C GLN A 323 26.25 -20.73 4.07
N ARG A 324 25.11 -20.57 3.36
CA ARG A 324 25.06 -20.54 1.88
C ARG A 324 25.60 -19.22 1.33
N ASP A 325 25.77 -19.07 0.02
CA ASP A 325 26.15 -17.75 -0.53
C ASP A 325 24.99 -16.74 -0.38
N PRO A 326 25.25 -15.42 -0.23
CA PRO A 326 24.20 -14.42 -0.06
C PRO A 326 23.08 -14.49 -1.10
N LYS A 327 23.43 -14.70 -2.38
CA LYS A 327 22.46 -14.86 -3.49
C LYS A 327 21.48 -16.03 -3.31
N ASP A 328 21.88 -17.05 -2.56
CA ASP A 328 21.10 -18.28 -2.31
C ASP A 328 20.21 -18.16 -1.05
N ARG A 329 20.28 -17.03 -0.33
CA ARG A 329 19.54 -16.76 0.91
C ARG A 329 18.37 -15.78 0.72
N LEU A 330 18.10 -15.39 -0.52
CA LEU A 330 16.97 -14.51 -0.84
C LEU A 330 15.66 -15.25 -0.57
N LEU A 331 14.75 -14.57 0.13
CA LEU A 331 13.42 -15.07 0.45
C LEU A 331 12.35 -14.13 -0.08
N MET A 332 11.19 -14.68 -0.43
CA MET A 332 9.94 -13.95 -0.52
C MET A 332 9.09 -14.25 0.70
N ALA A 333 8.67 -13.22 1.44
CA ALA A 333 7.59 -13.32 2.42
C ALA A 333 6.27 -12.92 1.77
N ASP A 334 5.36 -13.89 1.66
CA ASP A 334 3.98 -13.66 1.27
C ASP A 334 3.11 -13.54 2.52
N ILE A 335 2.30 -12.49 2.60
CA ILE A 335 1.29 -12.28 3.64
C ILE A 335 -0.08 -12.31 2.96
N GLU A 336 -0.94 -13.25 3.34
CA GLU A 336 -2.21 -13.51 2.66
C GLU A 336 -3.35 -13.76 3.65
N ILE A 337 -4.53 -13.18 3.42
CA ILE A 337 -5.76 -13.62 4.10
C ILE A 337 -6.25 -14.87 3.37
N VAL A 338 -6.27 -16.02 4.05
CA VAL A 338 -6.53 -17.32 3.39
C VAL A 338 -7.91 -17.89 3.69
N SER A 339 -8.56 -17.36 4.71
CA SER A 339 -9.95 -17.67 5.05
C SER A 339 -10.53 -16.57 5.94
N GLY A 340 -11.84 -16.37 5.88
CA GLY A 340 -12.58 -15.51 6.81
C GLY A 340 -14.06 -15.50 6.47
N ASP A 341 -14.91 -15.14 7.44
CA ASP A 341 -16.37 -15.19 7.27
C ASP A 341 -16.88 -14.11 6.29
N ALA A 342 -16.14 -13.01 6.15
CA ALA A 342 -16.45 -11.88 5.29
C ALA A 342 -15.36 -11.60 4.26
N MET A 343 -14.81 -12.65 3.63
CA MET A 343 -13.61 -12.58 2.78
C MET A 343 -13.62 -11.42 1.77
N GLU A 344 -14.72 -11.21 1.04
CA GLU A 344 -14.86 -10.14 0.03
C GLU A 344 -14.81 -8.72 0.61
N ALA A 345 -15.05 -8.57 1.92
CA ALA A 345 -15.01 -7.30 2.64
C ALA A 345 -13.69 -7.06 3.39
N LEU A 346 -12.77 -8.03 3.38
CA LEU A 346 -11.48 -7.92 4.05
C LEU A 346 -10.41 -7.45 3.09
N THR A 347 -9.59 -6.48 3.51
CA THR A 347 -8.48 -5.95 2.72
C THR A 347 -7.20 -5.90 3.54
N ILE A 348 -6.07 -6.30 2.96
CA ILE A 348 -4.74 -6.07 3.54
C ILE A 348 -4.26 -4.67 3.17
N VAL A 349 -3.89 -3.92 4.20
CA VAL A 349 -3.07 -2.71 4.10
C VAL A 349 -1.78 -2.96 4.86
N SER A 350 -0.64 -2.70 4.23
CA SER A 350 0.67 -2.83 4.85
C SER A 350 1.37 -1.50 4.81
N GLU A 351 1.72 -0.99 5.98
CA GLU A 351 2.41 0.28 6.11
C GLU A 351 1.67 1.39 5.32
N HIS A 352 2.34 2.07 4.38
CA HIS A 352 1.77 3.13 3.54
C HIS A 352 1.19 2.65 2.20
N ALA A 353 0.92 1.35 2.06
CA ALA A 353 0.51 0.75 0.79
C ALA A 353 -0.64 -0.26 0.96
N MET A 354 -1.47 -0.37 -0.07
CA MET A 354 -2.37 -1.51 -0.22
C MET A 354 -1.59 -2.75 -0.65
N GLY A 355 -2.16 -3.93 -0.40
CA GLY A 355 -1.66 -5.17 -0.99
C GLY A 355 -1.67 -5.14 -2.53
N GLU A 356 -0.84 -5.99 -3.16
CA GLU A 356 -0.86 -6.15 -4.63
C GLU A 356 -2.22 -6.68 -5.11
N THR A 357 -2.87 -7.46 -4.25
CA THR A 357 -4.29 -7.77 -4.35
C THR A 357 -4.99 -7.32 -3.08
N GLN A 358 -6.32 -7.39 -3.07
CA GLN A 358 -7.11 -7.12 -1.87
C GLN A 358 -6.65 -7.95 -0.66
N HIS A 359 -6.14 -9.16 -0.86
CA HIS A 359 -5.87 -10.11 0.21
C HIS A 359 -4.40 -10.50 0.35
N ARG A 360 -3.49 -9.92 -0.44
CA ARG A 360 -2.08 -10.33 -0.46
C ARG A 360 -1.11 -9.16 -0.54
N LYS A 361 -0.04 -9.24 0.25
CA LYS A 361 1.15 -8.38 0.17
C LYS A 361 2.41 -9.25 0.14
N SER A 362 3.42 -8.90 -0.64
CA SER A 362 4.64 -9.69 -0.79
C SER A 362 5.91 -8.84 -0.69
N TYR A 363 6.92 -9.34 0.02
CA TYR A 363 8.21 -8.67 0.21
C TYR A 363 9.38 -9.59 -0.11
N MET A 364 10.37 -9.08 -0.86
CA MET A 364 11.69 -9.70 -0.91
C MET A 364 12.46 -9.39 0.39
N ILE A 365 13.20 -10.37 0.90
CA ILE A 365 13.96 -10.28 2.15
C ILE A 365 15.35 -10.88 1.93
N ASP A 366 16.37 -10.22 2.49
CA ASP A 366 17.70 -10.81 2.64
C ASP A 366 17.70 -11.76 3.85
N GLY A 367 17.81 -13.07 3.63
CA GLY A 367 17.92 -14.03 4.74
C GLY A 367 19.25 -13.95 5.51
N SER A 368 20.26 -13.22 5.00
CA SER A 368 21.54 -12.99 5.69
C SER A 368 21.47 -11.88 6.75
N ASP A 369 20.63 -10.89 6.48
CA ASP A 369 20.42 -9.70 7.29
C ASP A 369 18.94 -9.29 7.17
N PRO A 370 18.02 -10.12 7.70
CA PRO A 370 16.59 -9.88 7.56
C PRO A 370 16.19 -8.63 8.35
N THR A 371 15.22 -7.88 7.83
CA THR A 371 14.53 -6.87 8.61
C THR A 371 13.90 -7.49 9.87
N ASP A 372 13.95 -6.80 11.00
CA ASP A 372 13.38 -7.28 12.28
C ASP A 372 11.86 -7.47 12.22
N GLU A 373 11.20 -6.88 11.23
CA GLU A 373 9.75 -6.93 11.03
C GLU A 373 9.34 -6.76 9.58
N LEU A 374 8.17 -7.30 9.23
CA LEU A 374 7.47 -7.09 7.95
C LEU A 374 6.59 -5.83 7.97
N GLY A 375 6.70 -5.02 9.03
CA GLY A 375 5.97 -3.78 9.22
C GLY A 375 4.63 -3.92 9.94
N LEU A 376 3.92 -2.79 10.03
CA LEU A 376 2.57 -2.68 10.54
C LEU A 376 1.58 -3.13 9.46
N MET A 377 0.96 -4.28 9.72
CA MET A 377 -0.09 -4.86 8.90
C MET A 377 -1.47 -4.50 9.46
N ARG A 378 -2.42 -4.33 8.56
CA ARG A 378 -3.80 -3.98 8.90
C ARG A 378 -4.72 -4.85 8.08
N VAL A 379 -5.61 -5.55 8.77
CA VAL A 379 -6.76 -6.19 8.12
C VAL A 379 -7.94 -5.24 8.26
N VAL A 380 -8.26 -4.57 7.17
CA VAL A 380 -9.39 -3.63 7.08
C VAL A 380 -10.64 -4.43 6.76
N HIS A 381 -11.68 -4.29 7.56
CA HIS A 381 -12.99 -4.88 7.28
C HIS A 381 -13.94 -3.77 6.83
N ALA A 382 -14.12 -3.66 5.53
CA ALA A 382 -15.00 -2.67 4.90
C ALA A 382 -16.11 -3.42 4.14
N PRO A 383 -17.30 -3.61 4.76
CA PRO A 383 -18.43 -4.29 4.12
C PRO A 383 -18.74 -3.68 2.75
N THR A 384 -19.18 -4.49 1.78
CA THR A 384 -19.50 -4.02 0.41
C THR A 384 -20.85 -3.29 0.32
N GLN A 385 -21.64 -3.36 1.38
CA GLN A 385 -22.92 -2.68 1.54
C GLN A 385 -23.17 -2.46 3.04
N VAL A 386 -24.11 -1.57 3.35
CA VAL A 386 -24.57 -1.37 4.73
C VAL A 386 -25.19 -2.67 5.26
N GLY A 387 -24.71 -3.13 6.41
CA GLY A 387 -25.16 -4.36 7.08
C GLY A 387 -25.88 -4.09 8.39
N ASN A 388 -26.06 -5.14 9.19
CA ASN A 388 -26.42 -5.08 10.62
C ASN A 388 -25.38 -5.84 11.46
N GLY A 389 -24.18 -6.02 10.92
CA GLY A 389 -23.17 -6.89 11.51
C GLY A 389 -22.49 -6.17 12.66
N ALA A 390 -22.92 -6.40 13.90
CA ALA A 390 -22.15 -5.93 15.07
C ALA A 390 -20.97 -6.86 15.38
N GLU A 391 -21.02 -8.10 14.91
CA GLU A 391 -20.04 -9.13 15.25
C GLU A 391 -18.76 -9.01 14.42
N ALA A 392 -17.62 -9.21 15.08
CA ALA A 392 -16.33 -9.26 14.40
C ALA A 392 -16.28 -10.49 13.48
N SER A 393 -15.82 -10.30 12.25
CA SER A 393 -15.59 -11.42 11.33
C SER A 393 -14.24 -12.06 11.67
N ALA A 394 -14.23 -13.39 11.84
CA ALA A 394 -12.98 -14.11 12.01
C ALA A 394 -12.23 -14.19 10.67
N PHE A 395 -10.91 -14.15 10.74
CA PHE A 395 -10.04 -14.34 9.59
C PHE A 395 -8.78 -15.12 9.98
N ARG A 396 -8.12 -15.68 8.98
CA ARG A 396 -6.80 -16.30 9.12
C ARG A 396 -5.81 -15.65 8.18
N LEU A 397 -4.74 -15.11 8.75
CA LEU A 397 -3.61 -14.57 8.03
C LEU A 397 -2.53 -15.64 7.92
N ARG A 398 -2.09 -15.93 6.69
CA ARG A 398 -0.98 -16.82 6.40
C ARG A 398 0.24 -15.98 6.07
N VAL A 399 1.34 -16.22 6.78
CA VAL A 399 2.66 -15.70 6.42
C VAL A 399 3.51 -16.87 5.94
N ARG A 400 4.01 -16.79 4.71
CA ARG A 400 4.82 -17.84 4.10
C ARG A 400 6.14 -17.27 3.63
N THR A 401 7.25 -17.92 3.97
CA THR A 401 8.55 -17.65 3.35
C THR A 401 8.85 -18.68 2.28
N THR A 402 9.33 -18.20 1.13
CA THR A 402 9.73 -19.05 0.00
C THR A 402 11.13 -18.67 -0.45
N PRO A 403 12.08 -19.61 -0.54
CA PRO A 403 13.39 -19.34 -1.12
C PRO A 403 13.29 -18.99 -2.59
N VAL A 404 13.99 -17.93 -2.99
CA VAL A 404 13.96 -17.39 -4.36
C VAL A 404 15.35 -17.19 -4.92
N GLU A 405 15.41 -17.06 -6.23
CA GLU A 405 16.66 -16.86 -6.96
C GLU A 405 16.41 -15.91 -8.13
N LEU A 406 17.35 -15.01 -8.37
CA LEU A 406 17.49 -14.25 -9.61
C LEU A 406 18.56 -14.94 -10.44
N ALA A 407 18.15 -15.86 -11.32
CA ALA A 407 19.08 -16.64 -12.11
C ALA A 407 19.68 -15.74 -13.21
N PRO A 408 21.01 -15.66 -13.33
CA PRO A 408 21.64 -14.80 -14.32
C PRO A 408 21.37 -15.31 -15.74
N PRO A 409 21.36 -14.42 -16.74
CA PRO A 409 21.42 -14.85 -18.14
C PRO A 409 22.68 -15.68 -18.37
N VAL A 410 22.65 -16.52 -19.41
CA VAL A 410 23.79 -17.36 -19.77
C VAL A 410 25.06 -16.52 -19.98
N CYS A 411 24.89 -15.27 -20.40
CA CYS A 411 25.98 -14.36 -20.65
C CYS A 411 25.54 -12.89 -20.71
N PHE A 412 26.51 -12.00 -20.51
CA PHE A 412 26.38 -10.56 -20.65
C PHE A 412 27.23 -10.05 -21.81
N GLN A 413 26.69 -9.13 -22.61
CA GLN A 413 27.39 -8.48 -23.71
C GLN A 413 27.30 -6.96 -23.55
N ALA A 414 28.42 -6.27 -23.78
CA ALA A 414 28.47 -4.81 -23.71
C ALA A 414 27.50 -4.18 -24.72
N GLY A 415 26.72 -3.20 -24.26
CA GLY A 415 25.71 -2.50 -25.04
C GLY A 415 24.44 -3.30 -25.35
N SER A 416 24.33 -4.56 -24.89
CA SER A 416 23.17 -5.42 -25.15
C SER A 416 22.40 -5.73 -23.87
N PRO A 417 21.06 -5.62 -23.87
CA PRO A 417 20.25 -5.99 -22.71
C PRO A 417 20.30 -7.50 -22.46
N ALA A 418 20.32 -7.89 -21.19
CA ALA A 418 20.26 -9.27 -20.76
C ALA A 418 19.38 -9.40 -19.51
N ASP A 419 18.48 -10.38 -19.51
CA ASP A 419 17.47 -10.55 -18.48
C ASP A 419 17.86 -11.60 -17.44
N PHE A 420 17.70 -11.26 -16.17
CA PHE A 420 17.66 -12.24 -15.09
C PHE A 420 16.32 -12.97 -15.10
N GLU A 421 16.35 -14.29 -14.90
CA GLU A 421 15.15 -15.08 -14.76
C GLU A 421 14.74 -15.17 -13.28
N PRO A 422 13.55 -14.67 -12.89
CA PRO A 422 13.06 -14.82 -11.53
C PRO A 422 12.63 -16.26 -11.30
N VAL A 423 13.14 -16.89 -10.24
CA VAL A 423 12.87 -18.30 -9.98
C VAL A 423 12.30 -18.49 -8.58
N GLY A 424 11.04 -18.95 -8.52
CA GLY A 424 10.33 -19.17 -7.25
C GLY A 424 9.46 -17.98 -6.82
N PHE A 425 9.41 -16.92 -7.62
CA PHE A 425 8.54 -15.77 -7.39
C PHE A 425 8.13 -15.10 -8.70
N ASP A 426 7.17 -14.19 -8.60
CA ASP A 426 6.74 -13.30 -9.66
C ASP A 426 7.30 -11.91 -9.38
N ALA A 427 8.16 -11.43 -10.27
CA ALA A 427 8.79 -10.12 -10.15
C ALA A 427 7.80 -8.95 -10.19
N GLY A 428 6.59 -9.14 -10.75
CA GLY A 428 5.56 -8.11 -10.78
C GLY A 428 4.72 -8.00 -9.49
N HIS A 429 4.83 -8.96 -8.58
CA HIS A 429 4.06 -8.99 -7.32
C HIS A 429 4.78 -8.36 -6.13
N THR A 430 5.95 -7.75 -6.33
CA THR A 430 6.65 -7.07 -5.24
C THR A 430 7.51 -5.94 -5.78
N ASP A 431 7.49 -4.81 -5.09
CA ASP A 431 8.08 -3.54 -5.50
C ASP A 431 9.21 -3.07 -4.58
N ASN A 432 9.53 -3.85 -3.53
CA ASN A 432 10.54 -3.47 -2.54
C ASN A 432 11.97 -3.87 -2.94
N TRP A 433 12.24 -4.18 -4.20
CA TRP A 433 13.56 -4.60 -4.64
C TRP A 433 13.92 -4.05 -6.02
N ARG A 434 15.22 -3.96 -6.31
CA ARG A 434 15.74 -3.56 -7.63
C ARG A 434 17.11 -4.15 -7.88
N LEU A 435 17.42 -4.46 -9.14
CA LEU A 435 18.77 -4.78 -9.56
C LEU A 435 19.63 -3.52 -9.64
N VAL A 436 20.89 -3.64 -9.21
CA VAL A 436 21.91 -2.61 -9.40
C VAL A 436 23.20 -3.24 -9.89
N THR A 437 23.95 -2.50 -10.71
CA THR A 437 25.21 -2.94 -11.31
C THR A 437 26.25 -1.82 -11.26
N ASP A 438 27.53 -2.19 -11.19
CA ASP A 438 28.66 -1.26 -11.27
C ASP A 438 29.09 -0.94 -12.71
N ASN A 439 28.54 -1.64 -13.71
CA ASN A 439 28.90 -1.50 -15.12
C ASN A 439 27.67 -1.49 -16.02
N GLY A 440 27.01 -0.34 -16.17
CA GLY A 440 25.88 -0.16 -17.08
C GLY A 440 24.62 0.33 -16.38
N THR A 441 23.47 -0.10 -16.87
CA THR A 441 22.16 0.25 -16.30
C THR A 441 21.34 -1.01 -16.00
N ALA A 442 20.44 -0.90 -15.04
CA ALA A 442 19.48 -1.94 -14.70
C ALA A 442 18.06 -1.34 -14.70
N GLU A 443 17.11 -2.05 -15.33
CA GLU A 443 15.70 -1.69 -15.36
C GLU A 443 14.88 -2.97 -15.15
N GLY A 444 14.18 -3.05 -14.01
CA GLY A 444 13.51 -4.29 -13.59
C GLY A 444 14.49 -5.46 -13.47
N LEU A 445 14.26 -6.50 -14.27
CA LEU A 445 15.11 -7.70 -14.35
C LEU A 445 16.22 -7.60 -15.43
N THR A 446 16.21 -6.54 -16.23
CA THR A 446 17.11 -6.38 -17.37
C THR A 446 18.34 -5.57 -16.96
N ILE A 447 19.52 -6.06 -17.30
CA ILE A 447 20.78 -5.31 -17.19
C ILE A 447 21.32 -5.06 -18.59
N THR A 448 21.76 -3.84 -18.85
CA THR A 448 22.49 -3.48 -20.07
C THR A 448 23.90 -3.04 -19.69
N PRO A 449 24.89 -3.94 -19.81
CA PRO A 449 26.27 -3.62 -19.47
C PRO A 449 26.86 -2.54 -20.36
N ALA A 450 27.65 -1.62 -19.83
CA ALA A 450 28.25 -0.55 -20.64
C ALA A 450 29.54 -0.97 -21.35
N ARG A 451 30.36 -1.83 -20.72
CA ARG A 451 31.72 -2.16 -21.19
C ARG A 451 32.06 -3.63 -20.96
N ALA A 452 32.98 -4.15 -21.76
CA ALA A 452 33.58 -5.46 -21.56
C ALA A 452 34.38 -5.52 -20.25
N GLY A 453 34.47 -6.71 -19.66
CA GLY A 453 35.21 -6.96 -18.42
C GLY A 453 34.31 -7.45 -17.29
N ARG A 454 34.78 -7.29 -16.05
CA ARG A 454 34.06 -7.76 -14.87
C ARG A 454 32.94 -6.79 -14.47
N MET A 455 31.79 -7.33 -14.07
CA MET A 455 30.63 -6.59 -13.59
C MET A 455 30.12 -7.23 -12.30
N GLU A 456 29.92 -6.45 -11.25
CA GLU A 456 29.24 -6.89 -10.04
C GLU A 456 27.76 -6.56 -10.15
N VAL A 457 26.90 -7.53 -9.82
CA VAL A 457 25.45 -7.32 -9.78
C VAL A 457 24.97 -7.56 -8.36
N HIS A 458 24.13 -6.63 -7.88
CA HIS A 458 23.47 -6.74 -6.58
C HIS A 458 21.97 -6.61 -6.74
N VAL A 459 21.24 -7.15 -5.77
CA VAL A 459 19.86 -6.76 -5.50
C VAL A 459 19.85 -5.82 -4.30
N GLU A 460 19.24 -4.66 -4.45
CA GLU A 460 18.88 -3.79 -3.33
C GLU A 460 17.45 -4.10 -2.91
N ILE A 461 17.25 -4.30 -1.62
CA ILE A 461 15.98 -4.65 -1.02
C ILE A 461 15.65 -3.56 -0.01
N ASP A 462 14.59 -2.82 -0.29
CA ASP A 462 14.03 -1.80 0.59
C ASP A 462 13.23 -2.46 1.71
N SER A 463 13.47 -2.02 2.94
CA SER A 463 12.70 -2.45 4.11
C SER A 463 11.22 -2.11 3.91
N PRO A 464 10.30 -3.02 4.29
CA PRO A 464 8.87 -2.71 4.26
C PRO A 464 8.49 -1.59 5.24
N VAL A 465 9.34 -1.27 6.22
CA VAL A 465 9.05 -0.34 7.30
C VAL A 465 9.24 1.11 6.88
N THR A 466 8.15 1.78 6.58
CA THR A 466 8.12 3.18 6.08
C THR A 466 7.56 4.19 7.07
N ARG A 467 7.15 3.76 8.27
CA ARG A 467 6.70 4.67 9.34
C ARG A 467 7.82 5.49 9.97
N GLN A 468 7.50 6.71 10.42
CA GLN A 468 8.36 7.64 11.16
C GLN A 468 7.58 8.49 12.17
N GLU A 469 8.25 9.06 13.17
CA GLU A 469 7.58 9.89 14.18
C GLU A 469 7.27 11.30 13.64
N GLY A 470 6.11 11.86 14.02
CA GLY A 470 5.79 13.28 13.83
C GLY A 470 5.31 13.71 12.43
N THR A 471 5.19 12.79 11.47
CA THR A 471 4.60 13.06 10.13
C THR A 471 3.40 12.14 9.88
N LEU A 472 2.76 12.21 8.71
CA LEU A 472 2.06 11.09 8.08
C LEU A 472 2.71 10.65 6.74
N ASP A 473 3.75 11.35 6.31
CA ASP A 473 4.51 10.96 5.13
C ASP A 473 5.38 9.72 5.45
N PRO A 474 5.55 8.81 4.48
CA PRO A 474 6.48 7.70 4.60
C PRO A 474 7.92 8.21 4.69
N ARG A 475 8.72 7.64 5.60
CA ARG A 475 10.17 7.77 5.52
C ARG A 475 10.71 7.01 4.33
N ARG A 476 11.86 7.44 3.82
CA ARG A 476 12.62 6.66 2.84
C ARG A 476 12.99 5.30 3.46
N PRO A 477 12.67 4.17 2.80
CA PRO A 477 13.08 2.86 3.27
C PRO A 477 14.60 2.75 3.45
N GLU A 478 15.02 2.05 4.49
CA GLU A 478 16.40 1.56 4.59
C GLU A 478 16.57 0.42 3.60
N SER A 479 17.69 0.38 2.87
CA SER A 479 17.95 -0.64 1.85
C SER A 479 19.10 -1.56 2.27
N THR A 480 18.88 -2.87 2.18
CA THR A 480 19.94 -3.88 2.28
C THR A 480 20.42 -4.23 0.87
N ARG A 481 21.71 -4.54 0.71
CA ARG A 481 22.30 -4.90 -0.59
C ARG A 481 22.87 -6.32 -0.55
N VAL A 482 22.32 -7.20 -1.39
CA VAL A 482 22.77 -8.59 -1.52
C VAL A 482 23.53 -8.76 -2.82
N SER A 483 24.74 -9.33 -2.76
CA SER A 483 25.51 -9.66 -3.96
C SER A 483 24.92 -10.87 -4.68
N LEU A 484 24.58 -10.71 -5.96
CA LEU A 484 24.23 -11.82 -6.86
C LEU A 484 25.49 -12.47 -7.48
N GLY A 485 26.61 -11.76 -7.43
CA GLY A 485 27.92 -12.24 -7.83
C GLY A 485 28.61 -11.35 -8.88
N SER A 486 29.77 -11.84 -9.29
CA SER A 486 30.65 -11.20 -10.28
C SER A 486 30.53 -11.91 -11.62
N PHE A 487 30.21 -11.16 -12.66
CA PHE A 487 29.94 -11.65 -14.01
C PHE A 487 30.98 -11.13 -15.01
N GLN A 488 31.28 -11.93 -16.04
CA GLN A 488 32.13 -11.50 -17.14
C GLN A 488 31.25 -11.00 -18.30
N VAL A 489 31.52 -9.78 -18.74
CA VAL A 489 30.84 -9.11 -19.86
C VAL A 489 31.71 -9.23 -21.11
N ALA A 490 31.16 -9.82 -22.15
CA ALA A 490 31.78 -9.89 -23.45
C ALA A 490 31.77 -8.53 -24.16
N GLY A 491 32.84 -8.22 -24.90
CA GLY A 491 32.91 -6.96 -25.66
C GLY A 491 32.04 -6.94 -26.90
N ASP A 492 32.08 -8.01 -27.70
CA ASP A 492 31.51 -8.00 -29.06
C ASP A 492 30.39 -9.03 -29.27
N ASP A 493 30.60 -10.27 -28.86
CA ASP A 493 29.65 -11.38 -29.04
C ASP A 493 29.56 -12.18 -27.75
N CYS A 494 28.41 -12.76 -27.45
CA CYS A 494 28.40 -13.79 -26.43
C CYS A 494 28.23 -15.16 -27.04
N MET A 495 29.34 -15.88 -27.12
CA MET A 495 29.34 -17.22 -27.64
C MET A 495 29.23 -18.26 -26.53
N ILE A 496 28.61 -19.38 -26.87
CA ILE A 496 28.53 -20.58 -26.02
C ILE A 496 29.14 -21.73 -26.80
N ARG A 497 30.15 -22.38 -26.23
CA ARG A 497 30.80 -23.53 -26.84
C ARG A 497 30.42 -24.81 -26.12
N LEU A 498 29.94 -25.78 -26.88
CA LEU A 498 29.63 -27.13 -26.44
C LEU A 498 30.69 -28.09 -26.99
N THR A 499 31.35 -28.85 -26.11
CA THR A 499 32.30 -29.89 -26.51
C THR A 499 31.74 -31.26 -26.12
N MET A 500 31.59 -32.15 -27.10
CA MET A 500 31.11 -33.53 -26.94
C MET A 500 32.10 -34.50 -27.59
N GLY A 501 32.91 -35.18 -26.78
CA GLY A 501 33.99 -36.02 -27.29
C GLY A 501 34.98 -35.22 -28.13
N LYS A 502 34.99 -35.45 -29.46
CA LYS A 502 35.82 -34.70 -30.43
C LYS A 502 35.07 -33.59 -31.17
N ALA A 503 33.75 -33.48 -30.99
CA ALA A 503 32.94 -32.46 -31.65
C ALA A 503 32.96 -31.16 -30.84
N VAL A 504 33.15 -30.04 -31.53
CA VAL A 504 33.10 -28.70 -30.93
C VAL A 504 32.02 -27.90 -31.65
N LEU A 505 31.03 -27.43 -30.91
CA LEU A 505 29.97 -26.57 -31.41
C LEU A 505 30.05 -25.21 -30.76
N THR A 506 30.03 -24.13 -31.52
CA THR A 506 30.07 -22.77 -30.97
C THR A 506 28.86 -21.98 -31.48
N TYR A 507 27.97 -21.59 -30.57
CA TYR A 507 26.85 -20.71 -30.85
C TYR A 507 27.31 -19.25 -30.74
N SER A 508 26.84 -18.40 -31.63
CA SER A 508 27.03 -16.95 -31.60
C SER A 508 25.67 -16.24 -31.52
N THR A 509 25.57 -15.25 -30.62
CA THR A 509 24.37 -14.41 -30.55
C THR A 509 24.31 -13.48 -31.76
N VAL A 510 25.46 -13.05 -32.27
CA VAL A 510 25.60 -12.22 -33.47
C VAL A 510 25.35 -13.06 -34.74
N GLY A 511 24.14 -12.94 -35.28
CA GLY A 511 23.68 -13.72 -36.44
C GLY A 511 22.91 -15.00 -36.06
N SER A 512 22.83 -15.33 -34.77
CA SER A 512 22.02 -16.45 -34.25
C SER A 512 22.26 -17.79 -34.96
N TYR A 513 23.52 -18.20 -35.05
CA TYR A 513 23.91 -19.46 -35.69
C TYR A 513 24.90 -20.27 -34.84
N THR A 514 25.00 -21.57 -35.15
CA THR A 514 25.94 -22.49 -34.52
C THR A 514 26.96 -22.99 -35.55
N GLU A 515 28.25 -22.85 -35.25
CA GLU A 515 29.35 -23.54 -35.94
C GLU A 515 29.53 -24.94 -35.34
N PHE A 516 29.60 -25.97 -36.17
CA PHE A 516 30.04 -27.33 -35.84
C PHE A 516 31.40 -27.55 -36.50
N LEU A 517 32.46 -27.61 -35.70
CA LEU A 517 33.84 -27.79 -36.16
C LEU A 517 34.23 -29.27 -36.07
N THR A 518 34.63 -29.85 -37.21
CA THR A 518 35.16 -31.21 -37.26
C THR A 518 36.64 -31.26 -36.88
N PRO A 519 37.17 -32.41 -36.44
CA PRO A 519 38.60 -32.59 -36.19
C PRO A 519 39.49 -32.36 -37.42
N THR A 520 38.93 -32.47 -38.63
CA THR A 520 39.62 -32.24 -39.91
C THR A 520 39.73 -30.76 -40.28
N GLY A 521 39.09 -29.86 -39.52
CA GLY A 521 39.09 -28.41 -39.77
C GLY A 521 37.97 -27.94 -40.71
N GLU A 522 37.07 -28.84 -41.11
CA GLU A 522 35.84 -28.50 -41.83
C GLU A 522 34.81 -27.98 -40.83
N ALA A 523 34.02 -26.99 -41.23
CA ALA A 523 33.00 -26.40 -40.37
C ALA A 523 31.64 -26.37 -41.06
N MET A 524 30.60 -26.81 -40.36
CA MET A 524 29.20 -26.67 -40.77
C MET A 524 28.56 -25.58 -39.92
N TYR A 525 27.77 -24.72 -40.53
CA TYR A 525 27.10 -23.61 -39.85
C TYR A 525 25.59 -23.80 -40.00
N PHE A 526 24.86 -23.61 -38.92
CA PHE A 526 23.41 -23.77 -38.88
C PHE A 526 22.75 -22.48 -38.42
N ALA A 527 21.88 -21.92 -39.27
CA ALA A 527 20.96 -20.83 -38.95
C ALA A 527 19.50 -21.36 -39.01
N PRO A 528 18.49 -20.63 -38.50
CA PRO A 528 17.12 -21.14 -38.35
C PRO A 528 16.49 -21.88 -39.55
N ALA A 529 16.85 -21.49 -40.77
CA ALA A 529 16.39 -22.14 -42.00
C ALA A 529 17.49 -22.24 -43.06
N ASP A 530 18.75 -22.09 -42.67
CA ASP A 530 19.88 -22.05 -43.59
C ASP A 530 21.08 -22.84 -43.06
N MET A 531 21.94 -23.28 -43.96
CA MET A 531 23.21 -23.90 -43.62
C MET A 531 24.32 -23.49 -44.58
N ALA A 532 25.54 -23.41 -44.04
CA ALA A 532 26.76 -23.17 -44.81
C ALA A 532 27.83 -24.21 -44.45
N ILE A 533 28.73 -24.49 -45.38
CA ILE A 533 29.87 -25.39 -45.16
C ILE A 533 31.16 -24.66 -45.55
N TYR A 534 32.16 -24.76 -44.68
CA TYR A 534 33.51 -24.30 -44.92
C TYR A 534 34.47 -25.48 -44.94
N ASP A 535 35.15 -25.67 -46.06
CA ASP A 535 36.24 -26.65 -46.24
C ASP A 535 37.28 -26.03 -47.19
N GLY A 536 38.34 -25.46 -46.60
CA GLY A 536 39.34 -24.65 -47.32
C GLY A 536 38.76 -23.39 -47.99
N GLY A 537 37.46 -23.12 -47.83
CA GLY A 537 36.67 -22.11 -48.52
C GLY A 537 35.16 -22.39 -48.38
N TRP A 538 34.32 -21.39 -48.65
CA TRP A 538 32.86 -21.54 -48.59
C TRP A 538 32.33 -22.38 -49.74
N LYS A 539 31.58 -23.44 -49.43
CA LYS A 539 30.99 -24.32 -50.45
C LYS A 539 29.57 -23.86 -50.80
N PRO A 540 29.23 -23.73 -52.09
CA PRO A 540 27.85 -23.47 -52.49
C PRO A 540 27.00 -24.71 -52.26
N LEU A 541 25.89 -24.55 -51.52
CA LEU A 541 24.90 -25.60 -51.31
C LEU A 541 23.59 -25.24 -52.03
N PRO A 542 23.08 -26.09 -52.94
CA PRO A 542 21.77 -25.89 -53.55
C PRO A 542 20.67 -25.85 -52.46
N PRO A 543 19.62 -25.01 -52.61
CA PRO A 543 18.54 -24.90 -51.61
C PRO A 543 17.89 -26.24 -51.23
N MET A 544 17.67 -27.13 -52.21
CA MET A 544 17.12 -28.47 -51.94
C MET A 544 18.05 -29.33 -51.08
N ALA A 545 19.36 -29.23 -51.26
CA ALA A 545 20.34 -29.96 -50.45
C ALA A 545 20.35 -29.44 -49.01
N LYS A 546 20.25 -28.11 -48.81
CA LYS A 546 20.15 -27.49 -47.49
C LYS A 546 18.95 -28.02 -46.70
N GLN A 547 17.76 -28.03 -47.32
CA GLN A 547 16.55 -28.54 -46.67
C GLN A 547 16.62 -30.04 -46.37
N MET A 548 17.17 -30.83 -47.28
CA MET A 548 17.33 -32.27 -47.07
C MET A 548 18.27 -32.57 -45.89
N VAL A 549 19.40 -31.85 -45.79
CA VAL A 549 20.36 -32.02 -44.70
C VAL A 549 19.77 -31.56 -43.37
N LEU A 550 19.17 -30.37 -43.32
CA LEU A 550 18.51 -29.85 -42.11
C LEU A 550 17.39 -30.79 -41.63
N GLY A 551 16.53 -31.24 -42.54
CA GLY A 551 15.44 -32.18 -42.23
C GLY A 551 15.95 -33.52 -41.70
N ARG A 552 17.02 -34.06 -42.29
CA ARG A 552 17.62 -35.32 -41.83
C ARG A 552 18.32 -35.17 -40.49
N MET A 553 19.04 -34.08 -40.24
CA MET A 553 19.72 -33.85 -38.96
C MET A 553 18.73 -33.66 -37.82
N MET A 554 17.63 -32.93 -38.04
CA MET A 554 16.56 -32.81 -37.04
C MET A 554 15.93 -34.17 -36.68
N ALA A 555 15.72 -35.04 -37.67
CA ALA A 555 15.16 -36.37 -37.43
C ALA A 555 16.12 -37.36 -36.74
N GLN A 556 17.44 -37.12 -36.80
CA GLN A 556 18.47 -38.05 -36.34
C GLN A 556 19.10 -37.68 -34.99
N MET A 557 18.64 -36.65 -34.30
CA MET A 557 19.21 -36.23 -33.01
C MET A 557 18.47 -36.86 -31.82
N PRO A 558 19.00 -37.96 -31.23
CA PRO A 558 18.34 -38.68 -30.13
C PRO A 558 18.23 -37.86 -28.83
N LEU A 559 19.01 -36.79 -28.67
CA LEU A 559 18.91 -35.87 -27.52
C LEU A 559 17.74 -34.88 -27.63
N ALA A 560 17.10 -34.75 -28.80
CA ALA A 560 15.91 -33.92 -28.99
C ALA A 560 14.62 -34.64 -28.56
N SER A 561 14.66 -35.95 -28.30
CA SER A 561 13.49 -36.79 -27.98
C SER A 561 13.29 -37.10 -26.49
N SER A 562 13.99 -36.41 -25.58
CA SER A 562 13.72 -36.56 -24.13
C SER A 562 12.51 -35.72 -23.69
N THR A 563 11.88 -36.13 -22.60
CA THR A 563 10.48 -35.94 -22.16
C THR A 563 9.84 -34.54 -22.12
N ALA A 564 10.51 -33.48 -22.56
CA ALA A 564 9.89 -32.20 -22.92
C ALA A 564 10.74 -31.47 -23.98
N PRO A 565 10.22 -31.22 -25.20
CA PRO A 565 10.94 -30.38 -26.16
C PRO A 565 11.16 -28.99 -25.52
N GLY A 566 12.39 -28.50 -25.58
CA GLY A 566 12.67 -27.14 -25.16
C GLY A 566 12.01 -26.14 -26.12
N GLU A 567 11.96 -24.88 -25.69
CA GLU A 567 11.35 -23.80 -26.46
C GLU A 567 11.98 -23.63 -27.86
N ASP A 568 13.30 -23.84 -27.97
CA ASP A 568 14.03 -23.77 -29.24
C ASP A 568 13.71 -24.96 -30.16
N GLU A 569 13.48 -26.17 -29.63
CA GLU A 569 13.00 -27.33 -30.41
C GLU A 569 11.58 -27.11 -30.94
N ALA A 570 10.67 -26.60 -30.10
CA ALA A 570 9.29 -26.32 -30.49
C ALA A 570 9.20 -25.28 -31.62
N ARG A 571 10.17 -24.36 -31.67
CA ARG A 571 10.28 -23.32 -32.70
C ARG A 571 11.12 -23.76 -33.93
N GLY A 572 11.67 -24.98 -33.95
CA GLY A 572 12.52 -25.48 -35.03
C GLY A 572 13.91 -24.82 -35.10
N LEU A 573 14.35 -24.14 -34.03
CA LEU A 573 15.61 -23.38 -33.98
C LEU A 573 16.77 -24.17 -33.39
N PHE A 574 16.53 -25.38 -32.88
CA PHE A 574 17.48 -26.15 -32.09
C PHE A 574 18.88 -26.26 -32.71
N LEU A 575 18.99 -26.66 -33.98
CA LEU A 575 20.30 -26.80 -34.65
C LEU A 575 21.08 -25.48 -34.69
N SER A 576 20.38 -24.37 -34.92
CA SER A 576 20.99 -23.04 -35.00
C SER A 576 21.41 -22.47 -33.65
N ARG A 577 20.87 -23.02 -32.55
CA ARG A 577 21.08 -22.54 -31.18
C ARG A 577 21.52 -23.64 -30.24
N MET A 578 22.10 -24.73 -30.74
CA MET A 578 22.24 -25.96 -29.97
C MET A 578 23.02 -25.79 -28.66
N PRO A 579 24.23 -25.18 -28.65
CA PRO A 579 24.93 -24.88 -27.40
C PRO A 579 24.11 -24.05 -26.41
N HIS A 580 23.38 -23.04 -26.89
CA HIS A 580 22.49 -22.22 -26.08
C HIS A 580 21.33 -23.03 -25.49
N ALA A 581 20.64 -23.80 -26.32
CA ALA A 581 19.52 -24.66 -25.92
C ALA A 581 19.94 -25.67 -24.85
N PHE A 582 21.09 -26.33 -25.02
CA PHE A 582 21.63 -27.24 -24.00
C PHE A 582 22.03 -26.51 -22.72
N SER A 583 22.66 -25.33 -22.82
CA SER A 583 23.03 -24.56 -21.62
C SER A 583 21.80 -24.14 -20.81
N ARG A 584 20.69 -23.79 -21.46
CA ARG A 584 19.41 -23.52 -20.79
C ARG A 584 18.84 -24.81 -20.20
N ARG A 585 18.78 -25.90 -20.98
CA ARG A 585 18.23 -27.19 -20.53
C ARG A 585 18.91 -27.70 -19.26
N PHE A 586 20.24 -27.66 -19.21
CA PHE A 586 21.02 -28.06 -18.04
C PHE A 586 21.24 -26.94 -17.03
N GLY A 587 20.64 -25.76 -17.26
CA GLY A 587 20.68 -24.66 -16.31
C GLY A 587 19.95 -24.99 -15.01
N TRP A 588 20.45 -24.45 -13.90
CA TRP A 588 19.94 -24.77 -12.57
C TRP A 588 18.44 -24.44 -12.40
N ALA A 589 17.96 -23.34 -12.99
CA ALA A 589 16.55 -22.95 -12.97
C ALA A 589 15.61 -24.06 -13.47
N ASN A 590 16.05 -24.83 -14.47
CA ASN A 590 15.32 -25.98 -15.00
C ASN A 590 15.55 -27.24 -14.14
N LEU A 591 16.79 -27.53 -13.78
CA LEU A 591 17.13 -28.78 -13.09
C LEU A 591 16.61 -28.85 -11.65
N ARG A 592 16.43 -27.73 -10.95
CA ARG A 592 15.86 -27.71 -9.59
C ARG A 592 14.39 -28.16 -9.51
N ARG A 593 13.69 -28.14 -10.66
CA ARG A 593 12.32 -28.65 -10.80
C ARG A 593 12.28 -30.11 -11.25
N ALA A 594 13.43 -30.67 -11.66
CA ALA A 594 13.55 -32.06 -12.04
C ALA A 594 13.52 -32.98 -10.81
N ARG A 595 13.26 -34.27 -11.04
CA ARG A 595 13.32 -35.28 -9.98
C ARG A 595 14.76 -35.73 -9.76
N GLY A 596 15.15 -35.79 -8.49
CA GLY A 596 16.35 -36.48 -8.04
C GLY A 596 16.28 -37.97 -8.35
N LEU A 597 17.41 -38.66 -8.17
CA LEU A 597 17.50 -40.10 -8.40
C LEU A 597 16.60 -40.94 -7.48
N ASP A 598 16.38 -40.44 -6.27
CA ASP A 598 15.49 -41.00 -5.26
C ASP A 598 14.01 -40.61 -5.46
N GLY A 599 13.70 -39.86 -6.52
CA GLY A 599 12.38 -39.27 -6.75
C GLY A 599 12.11 -38.00 -5.94
N GLY A 600 13.07 -37.57 -5.11
CA GLY A 600 13.03 -36.34 -4.34
C GLY A 600 13.36 -35.09 -5.16
N ARG A 601 13.61 -33.97 -4.47
CA ARG A 601 14.09 -32.74 -5.09
C ARG A 601 15.58 -32.88 -5.42
N THR A 602 16.00 -32.29 -6.54
CA THR A 602 17.41 -32.15 -6.87
C THR A 602 18.06 -31.14 -5.95
N GLU A 603 19.19 -31.52 -5.36
CA GLU A 603 20.01 -30.65 -4.49
C GLU A 603 21.35 -30.37 -5.15
N ARG A 604 21.97 -29.23 -4.80
CA ARG A 604 23.34 -28.92 -5.19
C ARG A 604 24.29 -29.25 -4.06
N THR A 605 25.40 -29.89 -4.38
CA THR A 605 26.51 -30.12 -3.45
C THR A 605 27.79 -29.50 -3.99
N PRO A 606 28.74 -29.09 -3.12
CA PRO A 606 30.04 -28.61 -3.57
C PRO A 606 30.76 -29.63 -4.47
N ALA A 607 31.41 -29.15 -5.52
CA ALA A 607 32.13 -29.99 -6.49
C ALA A 607 33.44 -29.35 -6.96
N ALA A 608 34.35 -30.17 -7.47
CA ALA A 608 35.55 -29.67 -8.14
C ALA A 608 35.18 -29.06 -9.50
N CYS A 609 35.71 -27.88 -9.80
CA CYS A 609 35.50 -27.28 -11.12
C CYS A 609 36.30 -28.03 -12.20
N PRO A 610 35.71 -28.30 -13.38
CA PRO A 610 36.39 -29.04 -14.46
C PRO A 610 37.64 -28.35 -15.01
N ASP A 611 37.77 -27.04 -14.81
CA ASP A 611 38.88 -26.17 -15.22
C ASP A 611 39.82 -25.81 -14.06
N GLY A 612 39.56 -26.32 -12.85
CA GLY A 612 40.33 -26.00 -11.64
C GLY A 612 39.94 -24.69 -10.95
N ALA A 613 38.87 -24.02 -11.38
CA ALA A 613 38.31 -22.89 -10.65
C ALA A 613 37.75 -23.29 -9.27
N SER A 614 37.31 -22.30 -8.49
CA SER A 614 36.66 -22.49 -7.19
C SER A 614 35.17 -22.20 -7.25
N GLY A 615 34.40 -22.77 -6.31
CA GLY A 615 32.97 -22.45 -6.14
C GLY A 615 32.02 -23.23 -7.05
N CYS A 616 32.49 -24.32 -7.68
CA CYS A 616 31.60 -25.18 -8.44
C CYS A 616 30.68 -26.00 -7.54
N THR A 617 29.50 -26.26 -8.05
CA THR A 617 28.52 -27.16 -7.44
C THR A 617 28.13 -28.24 -8.43
N THR A 618 27.61 -29.36 -7.95
CA THR A 618 27.06 -30.43 -8.78
C THR A 618 25.65 -30.77 -8.33
N THR A 619 24.80 -31.14 -9.28
CA THR A 619 23.52 -31.80 -9.01
C THR A 619 23.43 -33.06 -9.86
N THR A 620 22.63 -34.03 -9.44
CA THR A 620 22.34 -35.23 -10.24
C THR A 620 20.84 -35.39 -10.33
N PHE A 621 20.32 -35.41 -11.55
CA PHE A 621 18.90 -35.62 -11.81
C PHE A 621 18.65 -36.89 -12.60
N SER A 622 17.43 -37.40 -12.53
CA SER A 622 17.00 -38.56 -13.32
C SER A 622 16.45 -38.11 -14.66
N MET A 623 17.01 -38.62 -15.76
CA MET A 623 16.52 -38.42 -17.12
C MET A 623 16.38 -39.78 -17.80
N ASP A 624 15.15 -40.13 -18.15
CA ASP A 624 14.80 -41.43 -18.74
C ASP A 624 15.34 -42.63 -17.94
N GLY A 625 15.31 -42.51 -16.60
CA GLY A 625 15.80 -43.53 -15.67
C GLY A 625 17.32 -43.56 -15.48
N ASN A 626 18.08 -42.67 -16.15
CA ASN A 626 19.52 -42.57 -16.02
C ASN A 626 19.94 -41.40 -15.13
N ALA A 627 21.03 -41.59 -14.39
CA ALA A 627 21.66 -40.53 -13.61
C ALA A 627 22.45 -39.57 -14.52
N VAL A 628 22.12 -38.29 -14.45
CA VAL A 628 22.79 -37.24 -15.22
C VAL A 628 23.38 -36.22 -14.25
N PRO A 629 24.67 -36.35 -13.89
CA PRO A 629 25.35 -35.34 -13.08
C PRO A 629 25.66 -34.11 -13.95
N VAL A 630 25.40 -32.93 -13.39
CA VAL A 630 25.67 -31.63 -13.97
C VAL A 630 26.47 -30.80 -12.98
N VAL A 631 27.60 -30.26 -13.44
CA VAL A 631 28.48 -29.36 -12.69
C VAL A 631 28.21 -27.94 -13.15
N PHE A 632 28.08 -27.02 -12.19
CA PHE A 632 27.88 -25.59 -12.41
C PHE A 632 29.09 -24.81 -11.91
N ASP A 633 29.39 -23.70 -12.58
CA ASP A 633 30.36 -22.72 -12.08
C ASP A 633 29.79 -21.87 -10.92
N ALA A 634 30.61 -20.98 -10.38
CA ALA A 634 30.21 -20.03 -9.34
C ALA A 634 29.09 -19.06 -9.77
N GLN A 635 28.81 -18.96 -11.08
CA GLN A 635 27.73 -18.16 -11.68
C GLN A 635 26.47 -19.00 -11.94
N ASN A 636 26.41 -20.25 -11.44
CA ASN A 636 25.31 -21.20 -11.65
C ASN A 636 25.11 -21.62 -13.13
N ARG A 637 26.09 -21.40 -14.00
CA ARG A 637 26.03 -21.84 -15.39
C ARG A 637 26.56 -23.27 -15.50
N PRO A 638 25.92 -24.17 -16.29
CA PRO A 638 26.44 -25.51 -16.46
C PRO A 638 27.81 -25.45 -17.15
N VAL A 639 28.80 -26.15 -16.62
CA VAL A 639 30.15 -26.28 -17.22
C VAL A 639 30.44 -27.70 -17.67
N ALA A 640 29.75 -28.69 -17.10
CA ALA A 640 29.79 -30.07 -17.55
C ALA A 640 28.48 -30.80 -17.27
N ALA A 641 28.05 -31.68 -18.17
CA ALA A 641 26.98 -32.64 -17.95
C ALA A 641 27.42 -34.01 -18.45
N THR A 642 27.18 -35.08 -17.70
CA THR A 642 27.56 -36.44 -18.13
C THR A 642 26.33 -37.27 -18.44
N PHE A 643 26.25 -37.80 -19.67
CA PHE A 643 25.16 -38.65 -20.13
C PHE A 643 25.73 -39.90 -20.78
N ALA A 644 25.24 -41.09 -20.40
CA ALA A 644 25.66 -42.37 -20.98
C ALA A 644 27.20 -42.58 -21.05
N SER A 645 27.93 -42.09 -20.03
CA SER A 645 29.41 -42.09 -19.95
C SER A 645 30.14 -41.11 -20.87
N GLU A 646 29.43 -40.24 -21.58
CA GLU A 646 30.01 -39.11 -22.32
C GLU A 646 29.83 -37.81 -21.54
N THR A 647 30.91 -37.06 -21.34
CA THR A 647 30.87 -35.74 -20.73
C THR A 647 30.75 -34.68 -21.81
N ILE A 648 29.67 -33.91 -21.74
CA ILE A 648 29.44 -32.68 -22.48
C ILE A 648 30.05 -31.54 -21.66
N ARG A 649 30.89 -30.70 -22.25
CA ARG A 649 31.46 -29.50 -21.61
C ARG A 649 30.89 -28.23 -22.22
N PHE A 650 30.69 -27.23 -21.37
CA PHE A 650 30.21 -25.91 -21.76
C PHE A 650 31.29 -24.89 -21.43
N ASP A 651 31.66 -24.09 -22.42
CA ASP A 651 32.51 -22.93 -22.24
C ASP A 651 31.72 -21.68 -22.64
N TYR A 652 32.00 -20.56 -21.96
CA TYR A 652 31.37 -19.26 -22.20
C TYR A 652 32.43 -18.22 -22.51
N GLY A 653 32.27 -17.47 -23.60
CA GLY A 653 33.27 -16.45 -23.95
C GLY A 653 33.20 -16.00 -25.40
N ASN A 654 34.37 -15.68 -25.94
CA ASN A 654 34.56 -15.19 -27.30
C ASN A 654 35.50 -16.12 -28.05
N TRP A 655 35.10 -16.51 -29.26
CA TRP A 655 35.95 -17.28 -30.16
C TRP A 655 35.90 -16.69 -31.56
N ASN A 656 37.00 -16.82 -32.28
CA ASN A 656 37.01 -16.48 -33.69
C ASN A 656 36.32 -17.60 -34.49
N ILE A 657 35.01 -17.47 -34.67
CA ILE A 657 34.24 -18.27 -35.62
C ILE A 657 34.09 -17.50 -36.93
N ARG A 658 33.98 -18.21 -38.06
CA ARG A 658 33.79 -17.54 -39.35
C ARG A 658 32.33 -17.15 -39.49
N ARG A 659 32.08 -16.04 -40.19
CA ARG A 659 30.74 -15.61 -40.60
C ARG A 659 30.47 -16.07 -42.04
N PRO A 660 29.47 -16.92 -42.27
CA PRO A 660 29.05 -17.26 -43.62
C PRO A 660 28.70 -16.00 -44.43
N PRO A 661 29.05 -15.94 -45.73
CA PRO A 661 28.73 -14.78 -46.56
C PRO A 661 27.21 -14.59 -46.64
N GLY A 662 26.75 -13.38 -46.30
CA GLY A 662 25.34 -13.02 -46.33
C GLY A 662 24.54 -13.36 -45.07
N TRP A 663 25.21 -13.77 -43.99
CA TRP A 663 24.62 -13.95 -42.65
C TRP A 663 25.00 -12.81 -41.70
#